data_AF-A0A937UBF8-F1
#
_entry.id   AF-A0A937UBF8-F1
#
_cell.length_a   1.000
_cell.length_b   1.000
_cell.length_c   1.000
_cell.angle_alpha   90.00
_cell.angle_beta   90.00
_cell.angle_gamma   90.00
#
_symmetry.space_group_name_H-M   'P 1'
#
loop_
_entity.id
_entity.type
_entity.pdbx_description
1 polymer ?
#
loop_
_entity_poly.entity_id
_entity_poly.type
_entity_poly.pdbx_seq_one_letter_code
_entity_poly.pdbx_strand_id
1 'polypeptide(L)'
;MCHLKQPAGFPGHPGRSYPSTMACLVWLAVCLLCLPVRADYGGGTGRPDDPYLIHTAGQMNEIGANRDDWDKHFKLMADIDLGAYTGSGFKIIGSSSDSAFRGVFDGNGKEIANFRYSSANKSNAGLFGYLKGPSAEIRNLGLVNPRVTAGKYVGSLVGYADEAVFTNCHAKGGRISGKESVGGLIGYAWAGRITNCRVEGGSVSGDEEVGGLMGWNSGGTIANSSATGTISADENDVGGLIGVNSGPVTNCFAAGAVLGNRDVGGLVGDNRGSIANSCSRGDASGEYSIGGLVGGNGGGTISNCYASGTIAGDNSVGGLAGGNTWPGRITYSYSRGAVTGTTYVGGLVGSNSEGFVSTSFWDVQTSGRSDMCGRERLGIGCDNASGRTTAAMQREDMFLDAGWDFVGESINGTEDIWSICEGLGYPELARQLIAGDFDGDNRVDLADFAFFAERWLSSDDSFFWCRGADITNDGEVGFDDLEEFADNWLAEGVPSSTGTIYLTVDDFESYNDLDPSDPECNRIFDAWLDGYDNPATNGSIVGHTNPPFAERIIVHGGKQSMPYLYHTLFKLAKAELALSPSQNWAEERDGVLSLWFRGDSSNAAAPMSVILNGGSAVYHNNPNATRIDTWTQWTIDLQAFTGVDLANVNSVAICFGDQNNLQPGGSGMMFFDDIRVYGP
;
A
#
# COMPACT_ATOMS: atom_id res chain seq x y z
N MET A 1 -16.73 -0.65 -92.60
CA MET A 1 -16.36 0.28 -91.51
C MET A 1 -15.86 -0.54 -90.34
N CYS A 2 -14.59 -0.53 -89.94
CA CYS A 2 -13.33 -0.91 -90.60
C CYS A 2 -12.38 -1.17 -89.42
N HIS A 3 -11.62 -2.25 -89.24
CA HIS A 3 -11.18 -3.32 -90.13
C HIS A 3 -10.58 -4.47 -89.27
N LEU A 4 -10.90 -5.73 -89.64
CA LEU A 4 -10.01 -6.91 -89.80
C LEU A 4 -9.32 -7.49 -88.53
N LYS A 5 -9.14 -8.79 -88.31
CA LYS A 5 -9.39 -10.04 -89.05
C LYS A 5 -9.01 -11.18 -88.08
N GLN A 6 -9.79 -12.26 -88.01
CA GLN A 6 -9.22 -13.60 -87.75
C GLN A 6 -8.40 -14.02 -88.98
N PRO A 7 -7.34 -14.85 -88.83
CA PRO A 7 -7.48 -16.32 -89.03
C PRO A 7 -6.56 -17.14 -88.08
N ALA A 8 -6.90 -18.36 -87.64
CA ALA A 8 -6.89 -19.66 -88.33
C ALA A 8 -5.51 -20.16 -88.83
N GLY A 9 -5.09 -21.34 -88.36
CA GLY A 9 -4.38 -22.37 -89.15
C GLY A 9 -2.85 -22.50 -89.05
N PHE A 10 -2.40 -23.60 -88.42
CA PHE A 10 -1.33 -24.58 -88.75
C PHE A 10 -0.39 -24.37 -89.99
N PRO A 11 0.71 -25.14 -90.20
CA PRO A 11 1.60 -25.94 -89.33
C PRO A 11 3.12 -25.76 -89.65
N GLY A 12 4.02 -26.49 -88.95
CA GLY A 12 5.24 -27.05 -89.59
C GLY A 12 6.62 -26.52 -89.17
N HIS A 13 7.33 -27.34 -88.38
CA HIS A 13 8.78 -27.38 -88.08
C HIS A 13 9.71 -27.46 -89.33
N PRO A 14 11.08 -27.44 -89.24
CA PRO A 14 11.99 -27.55 -88.08
C PRO A 14 13.22 -26.60 -88.05
N GLY A 15 13.95 -26.54 -86.90
CA GLY A 15 15.32 -25.99 -86.89
C GLY A 15 15.93 -25.65 -85.51
N ARG A 16 16.59 -26.64 -84.88
CA ARG A 16 17.60 -26.62 -83.78
C ARG A 16 17.91 -25.30 -83.03
N SER A 17 17.74 -25.34 -81.70
CA SER A 17 18.79 -25.13 -80.67
C SER A 17 18.23 -25.27 -79.24
N TYR A 18 18.94 -25.95 -78.34
CA TYR A 18 18.67 -26.05 -76.88
C TYR A 18 19.47 -24.95 -76.14
N PRO A 19 19.27 -24.66 -74.82
CA PRO A 19 18.46 -25.37 -73.81
C PRO A 19 17.59 -24.46 -72.91
N SER A 20 16.53 -24.99 -72.29
CA SER A 20 16.16 -24.61 -70.91
C SER A 20 15.10 -25.56 -70.34
N THR A 21 15.39 -25.95 -69.12
CA THR A 21 14.75 -26.93 -68.25
C THR A 21 13.44 -26.42 -67.64
N MET A 22 12.49 -27.36 -67.48
CA MET A 22 11.53 -27.43 -66.37
C MET A 22 10.49 -26.30 -66.24
N ALA A 23 9.45 -26.38 -67.07
CA ALA A 23 8.12 -25.93 -66.71
C ALA A 23 7.32 -27.11 -66.14
N CYS A 24 7.40 -27.38 -64.84
CA CYS A 24 6.43 -28.22 -64.12
C CYS A 24 6.66 -28.16 -62.59
N LEU A 25 6.46 -27.01 -61.93
CA LEU A 25 6.44 -26.90 -60.45
C LEU A 25 6.03 -25.49 -59.93
N VAL A 26 5.09 -24.78 -60.57
CA VAL A 26 4.71 -23.40 -60.15
C VAL A 26 3.25 -23.27 -59.69
N TRP A 27 2.51 -24.37 -59.48
CA TRP A 27 1.13 -24.32 -58.98
C TRP A 27 0.88 -25.17 -57.72
N LEU A 28 1.91 -25.30 -56.87
CA LEU A 28 1.77 -25.87 -55.52
C LEU A 28 2.75 -25.27 -54.50
N ALA A 29 3.04 -23.96 -54.60
CA ALA A 29 4.01 -23.28 -53.72
C ALA A 29 3.58 -21.85 -53.31
N VAL A 30 2.26 -21.58 -53.19
CA VAL A 30 1.74 -20.31 -52.65
C VAL A 30 0.79 -20.53 -51.44
N CYS A 31 0.76 -21.74 -50.87
CA CYS A 31 -0.02 -22.05 -49.65
C CYS A 31 0.80 -22.70 -48.53
N LEU A 32 2.13 -22.56 -48.52
CA LEU A 32 2.99 -23.13 -47.48
C LEU A 32 4.21 -22.24 -47.16
N LEU A 33 3.96 -20.96 -46.85
CA LEU A 33 4.92 -20.11 -46.11
C LEU A 33 4.22 -19.18 -45.09
N CYS A 34 2.99 -19.49 -44.66
CA CYS A 34 2.60 -19.17 -43.30
C CYS A 34 3.22 -20.27 -42.41
N LEU A 35 4.52 -20.17 -42.15
CA LEU A 35 5.03 -20.71 -40.91
C LEU A 35 4.20 -20.02 -39.81
N PRO A 36 3.60 -20.74 -38.85
CA PRO A 36 3.02 -20.06 -37.70
C PRO A 36 4.14 -19.18 -37.15
N VAL A 37 3.90 -17.87 -37.05
CA VAL A 37 4.71 -17.04 -36.16
C VAL A 37 4.68 -17.78 -34.84
N ARG A 38 5.81 -18.35 -34.44
CA ARG A 38 5.91 -19.01 -33.15
C ARG A 38 5.53 -17.90 -32.17
N ALA A 39 4.43 -18.08 -31.45
CA ALA A 39 4.08 -17.13 -30.40
C ALA A 39 5.27 -17.08 -29.45
N ASP A 40 5.96 -15.95 -29.40
CA ASP A 40 6.90 -15.69 -28.34
C ASP A 40 6.08 -15.45 -27.06
N TYR A 41 6.57 -15.95 -25.94
CA TYR A 41 5.84 -15.95 -24.65
C TYR A 41 4.53 -16.77 -24.69
N GLY A 42 3.39 -16.20 -24.30
CA GLY A 42 2.08 -16.85 -24.28
C GLY A 42 1.19 -16.55 -25.48
N GLY A 43 1.65 -15.74 -26.44
CA GLY A 43 0.81 -15.22 -27.52
C GLY A 43 1.14 -13.76 -27.84
N GLY A 44 0.58 -13.27 -28.95
CA GLY A 44 0.75 -11.89 -29.43
C GLY A 44 1.96 -11.68 -30.32
N THR A 45 2.02 -10.50 -30.95
CA THR A 45 3.12 -10.08 -31.85
C THR A 45 3.94 -8.91 -31.29
N GLY A 46 3.63 -8.47 -30.06
CA GLY A 46 4.29 -7.35 -29.40
C GLY A 46 3.87 -5.98 -29.96
N ARG A 47 2.79 -5.91 -30.73
CA ARG A 47 2.22 -4.68 -31.27
C ARG A 47 1.25 -4.03 -30.29
N PRO A 48 0.96 -2.73 -30.39
CA PRO A 48 0.00 -2.06 -29.50
C PRO A 48 -1.38 -2.73 -29.43
N ASP A 49 -1.88 -3.24 -30.56
CA ASP A 49 -3.16 -3.92 -30.70
C ASP A 49 -3.11 -5.44 -30.47
N ASP A 50 -1.91 -5.99 -30.34
CA ASP A 50 -1.63 -7.41 -30.16
C ASP A 50 -0.36 -7.63 -29.30
N PRO A 51 -0.40 -7.24 -28.02
CA PRO A 51 0.76 -7.27 -27.12
C PRO A 51 1.17 -8.70 -26.81
N TYR A 52 2.44 -8.90 -26.45
CA TYR A 52 2.91 -10.17 -25.94
C TYR A 52 2.22 -10.50 -24.61
N LEU A 53 1.66 -11.71 -24.51
CA LEU A 53 0.91 -12.17 -23.34
C LEU A 53 1.82 -12.94 -22.38
N ILE A 54 1.84 -12.49 -21.11
CA ILE A 54 2.71 -13.05 -20.07
C ILE A 54 1.86 -13.74 -19.00
N HIS A 55 2.06 -15.06 -18.85
CA HIS A 55 1.30 -15.91 -17.91
C HIS A 55 2.16 -16.52 -16.80
N THR A 56 3.48 -16.55 -16.96
CA THR A 56 4.37 -17.30 -16.07
C THR A 56 5.62 -16.52 -15.70
N ALA A 57 6.20 -16.87 -14.55
CA ALA A 57 7.49 -16.34 -14.09
C ALA A 57 8.63 -16.57 -15.11
N GLY A 58 8.61 -17.72 -15.78
CA GLY A 58 9.56 -18.05 -16.85
C GLY A 58 9.51 -17.06 -18.01
N GLN A 59 8.30 -16.77 -18.51
CA GLN A 59 8.09 -15.80 -19.58
C GLN A 59 8.49 -14.38 -19.13
N MET A 60 8.17 -14.01 -17.88
CA MET A 60 8.57 -12.71 -17.33
C MET A 60 10.10 -12.54 -17.33
N ASN A 61 10.83 -13.56 -16.89
CA ASN A 61 12.29 -13.54 -16.89
C ASN A 61 12.89 -13.64 -18.32
N GLU A 62 12.19 -14.25 -19.26
CA GLU A 62 12.59 -14.34 -20.67
C GLU A 62 12.59 -12.96 -21.35
N ILE A 63 11.68 -12.05 -20.99
CA ILE A 63 11.70 -10.65 -21.47
C ILE A 63 13.07 -10.01 -21.20
N GLY A 64 13.61 -10.21 -20.00
CA GLY A 64 14.93 -9.69 -19.63
C GLY A 64 16.10 -10.32 -20.38
N ALA A 65 15.91 -11.50 -20.99
CA ALA A 65 16.90 -12.15 -21.84
C ALA A 65 16.82 -11.70 -23.32
N ASN A 66 15.65 -11.25 -23.77
CA ASN A 66 15.35 -10.93 -25.17
C ASN A 66 15.28 -9.42 -25.41
N ARG A 67 16.44 -8.77 -25.48
CA ARG A 67 16.52 -7.30 -25.66
C ARG A 67 15.83 -6.77 -26.92
N ASP A 68 15.69 -7.60 -27.95
CA ASP A 68 15.13 -7.20 -29.25
C ASP A 68 13.62 -6.94 -29.16
N ASP A 69 12.98 -7.33 -28.05
CA ASP A 69 11.57 -7.06 -27.75
C ASP A 69 11.37 -5.83 -26.83
N TRP A 70 12.44 -5.15 -26.38
CA TRP A 70 12.31 -4.05 -25.40
C TRP A 70 11.66 -2.77 -25.93
N ASP A 71 11.34 -2.71 -27.22
CA ASP A 71 10.51 -1.68 -27.87
C ASP A 71 9.07 -2.15 -28.15
N LYS A 72 8.67 -3.34 -27.66
CA LYS A 72 7.36 -3.98 -27.89
C LYS A 72 6.39 -3.77 -26.73
N HIS A 73 5.14 -4.18 -26.95
CA HIS A 73 4.07 -4.10 -25.96
C HIS A 73 3.86 -5.45 -25.26
N PHE A 74 3.69 -5.42 -23.94
CA PHE A 74 3.51 -6.58 -23.09
C PHE A 74 2.26 -6.42 -22.22
N LYS A 75 1.58 -7.52 -21.93
CA LYS A 75 0.43 -7.55 -21.04
C LYS A 75 0.47 -8.77 -20.11
N LEU A 76 0.32 -8.54 -18.80
CA LEU A 76 0.14 -9.63 -17.85
C LEU A 76 -1.27 -10.23 -17.98
N MET A 77 -1.33 -11.56 -17.96
CA MET A 77 -2.58 -12.33 -18.03
C MET A 77 -2.85 -13.13 -16.75
N ALA A 78 -1.89 -13.17 -15.82
CA ALA A 78 -1.98 -13.78 -14.52
C ALA A 78 -1.07 -13.05 -13.54
N ASP A 79 -1.32 -13.20 -12.24
CA ASP A 79 -0.35 -12.82 -11.21
C ASP A 79 0.88 -13.72 -11.32
N ILE A 80 2.06 -13.16 -11.07
CA ILE A 80 3.35 -13.81 -11.31
C ILE A 80 4.16 -13.89 -10.02
N ASP A 81 4.59 -15.08 -9.61
CA ASP A 81 5.54 -15.25 -8.51
C ASP A 81 6.98 -15.43 -9.03
N LEU A 82 7.87 -14.48 -8.72
CA LEU A 82 9.28 -14.52 -9.10
C LEU A 82 10.19 -15.13 -8.02
N GLY A 83 9.64 -15.73 -6.96
CA GLY A 83 10.40 -16.25 -5.81
C GLY A 83 11.44 -17.31 -6.15
N ALA A 84 11.32 -18.00 -7.30
CA ALA A 84 12.30 -18.95 -7.80
C ALA A 84 13.62 -18.29 -8.26
N TYR A 85 13.61 -16.98 -8.56
CA TYR A 85 14.79 -16.22 -8.95
C TYR A 85 15.40 -15.54 -7.73
N THR A 86 16.63 -15.91 -7.38
CA THR A 86 17.35 -15.36 -6.22
C THR A 86 18.67 -14.71 -6.65
N GLY A 87 19.25 -13.87 -5.78
CA GLY A 87 20.50 -13.16 -6.07
C GLY A 87 20.38 -12.29 -7.33
N SER A 88 21.18 -12.55 -8.36
CA SER A 88 21.06 -11.92 -9.68
C SER A 88 20.46 -12.85 -10.74
N GLY A 89 19.65 -13.82 -10.32
CA GLY A 89 19.05 -14.84 -11.17
C GLY A 89 18.03 -14.27 -12.15
N PHE A 90 17.25 -13.27 -11.71
CA PHE A 90 16.33 -12.55 -12.59
C PHE A 90 17.10 -11.67 -13.58
N LYS A 91 16.68 -11.70 -14.84
CA LYS A 91 17.23 -10.86 -15.91
C LYS A 91 16.50 -9.52 -15.90
N ILE A 92 17.15 -8.49 -15.37
CA ILE A 92 16.61 -7.12 -15.35
C ILE A 92 16.30 -6.65 -16.78
N ILE A 93 15.11 -6.08 -16.97
CA ILE A 93 14.65 -5.54 -18.26
C ILE A 93 15.19 -4.12 -18.44
N GLY A 94 15.94 -3.87 -19.51
CA GLY A 94 16.62 -2.58 -19.70
C GLY A 94 17.83 -2.43 -18.77
N SER A 95 19.05 -2.41 -19.30
CA SER A 95 20.28 -2.38 -18.49
C SER A 95 21.02 -1.04 -18.49
N SER A 96 20.79 -0.22 -19.51
CA SER A 96 21.51 1.03 -19.77
C SER A 96 20.78 1.87 -20.83
N SER A 97 21.23 3.11 -21.08
CA SER A 97 20.62 4.00 -22.09
C SER A 97 20.58 3.40 -23.52
N ASP A 98 21.62 2.65 -23.90
CA ASP A 98 21.73 1.98 -25.21
C ASP A 98 20.96 0.66 -25.28
N SER A 99 20.57 0.13 -24.14
CA SER A 99 19.82 -1.11 -24.00
C SER A 99 18.70 -0.85 -23.00
N ALA A 100 17.85 0.11 -23.34
CA ALA A 100 16.75 0.60 -22.52
C ALA A 100 15.44 -0.05 -22.97
N PHE A 101 14.50 -0.18 -22.03
CA PHE A 101 13.12 -0.47 -22.35
C PHE A 101 12.45 0.80 -22.91
N ARG A 102 11.79 0.67 -24.06
CA ARG A 102 11.13 1.74 -24.82
C ARG A 102 9.67 1.44 -25.14
N GLY A 103 9.23 0.22 -24.80
CA GLY A 103 7.89 -0.28 -25.07
C GLY A 103 6.88 0.04 -23.98
N VAL A 104 5.77 -0.70 -23.97
CA VAL A 104 4.70 -0.57 -22.98
C VAL A 104 4.55 -1.88 -22.21
N PHE A 105 4.52 -1.79 -20.89
CA PHE A 105 4.22 -2.91 -20.01
C PHE A 105 2.92 -2.66 -19.26
N ASP A 106 1.85 -3.36 -19.65
CA ASP A 106 0.53 -3.31 -19.02
C ASP A 106 0.38 -4.46 -18.03
N GLY A 107 0.43 -4.15 -16.74
CA GLY A 107 0.16 -5.13 -15.69
C GLY A 107 -1.29 -5.60 -15.67
N ASN A 108 -2.22 -4.93 -16.36
CA ASN A 108 -3.61 -5.35 -16.49
C ASN A 108 -4.31 -5.62 -15.13
N GLY A 109 -3.91 -4.86 -14.10
CA GLY A 109 -4.40 -5.02 -12.72
C GLY A 109 -3.85 -6.26 -12.00
N LYS A 110 -2.79 -6.88 -12.52
CA LYS A 110 -2.12 -8.05 -11.94
C LYS A 110 -0.90 -7.67 -11.12
N GLU A 111 -0.49 -8.60 -10.27
CA GLU A 111 0.62 -8.42 -9.35
C GLU A 111 1.80 -9.35 -9.65
N ILE A 112 3.00 -8.88 -9.33
CA ILE A 112 4.24 -9.64 -9.38
C ILE A 112 4.76 -9.79 -7.94
N ALA A 113 4.70 -11.00 -7.41
CA ALA A 113 5.15 -11.32 -6.06
C ALA A 113 6.64 -11.74 -6.03
N ASN A 114 7.28 -11.48 -4.89
CA ASN A 114 8.59 -12.02 -4.50
C ASN A 114 9.72 -11.73 -5.51
N PHE A 115 9.69 -10.58 -6.19
CA PHE A 115 10.82 -10.13 -6.99
C PHE A 115 12.04 -9.92 -6.07
N ARG A 116 13.12 -10.69 -6.28
CA ARG A 116 14.35 -10.60 -5.49
C ARG A 116 15.55 -10.29 -6.38
N TYR A 117 16.30 -9.25 -6.03
CA TYR A 117 17.55 -8.89 -6.70
C TYR A 117 18.63 -8.45 -5.71
N SER A 118 19.84 -8.97 -5.82
CA SER A 118 20.98 -8.54 -4.99
C SER A 118 22.28 -8.47 -5.80
N SER A 119 22.85 -7.27 -5.88
CA SER A 119 24.17 -7.02 -6.47
C SER A 119 24.75 -5.70 -5.98
N ALA A 120 25.67 -5.74 -5.01
CA ALA A 120 26.15 -4.59 -4.22
C ALA A 120 26.71 -3.38 -5.02
N ASN A 121 27.05 -3.55 -6.30
CA ASN A 121 27.59 -2.49 -7.14
C ASN A 121 26.80 -2.28 -8.45
N LYS A 122 25.65 -2.94 -8.60
CA LYS A 122 24.82 -2.76 -9.79
C LYS A 122 24.14 -1.40 -9.72
N SER A 123 24.36 -0.55 -10.72
CA SER A 123 23.50 0.61 -10.96
C SER A 123 22.28 0.22 -11.80
N ASN A 124 21.20 1.00 -11.72
CA ASN A 124 19.98 0.80 -12.49
C ASN A 124 19.34 -0.55 -12.14
N ALA A 125 18.91 -0.69 -10.89
CA ALA A 125 18.36 -1.93 -10.36
C ALA A 125 16.87 -1.77 -10.04
N GLY A 126 16.10 -2.72 -10.53
CA GLY A 126 14.66 -2.87 -10.39
C GLY A 126 14.20 -4.00 -11.31
N LEU A 127 12.90 -4.31 -11.30
CA LEU A 127 12.33 -5.23 -12.29
C LEU A 127 12.70 -4.78 -13.72
N PHE A 128 12.65 -3.47 -13.91
CA PHE A 128 13.25 -2.75 -15.02
C PHE A 128 14.46 -1.95 -14.53
N GLY A 129 15.59 -2.04 -15.22
CA GLY A 129 16.78 -1.28 -14.85
C GLY A 129 16.75 0.11 -15.46
N TYR A 130 16.45 0.22 -16.76
CA TYR A 130 16.50 1.49 -17.49
C TYR A 130 15.37 1.61 -18.50
N LEU A 131 14.53 2.65 -18.36
CA LEU A 131 13.51 3.04 -19.34
C LEU A 131 13.93 4.31 -20.09
N LYS A 132 13.57 4.43 -21.38
CA LYS A 132 13.93 5.61 -22.18
C LYS A 132 12.89 6.05 -23.21
N GLY A 133 12.53 7.32 -23.13
CA GLY A 133 11.68 8.05 -24.04
C GLY A 133 10.22 8.10 -23.57
N PRO A 134 9.42 9.05 -24.09
CA PRO A 134 8.04 9.28 -23.66
C PRO A 134 7.07 8.15 -24.03
N SER A 135 7.49 7.22 -24.88
CA SER A 135 6.73 6.01 -25.23
C SER A 135 7.00 4.84 -24.28
N ALA A 136 8.04 4.92 -23.44
CA ALA A 136 8.32 3.92 -22.43
C ALA A 136 7.30 4.06 -21.29
N GLU A 137 6.40 3.08 -21.17
CA GLU A 137 5.28 3.14 -20.21
C GLU A 137 5.18 1.87 -19.38
N ILE A 138 4.94 2.02 -18.08
CA ILE A 138 4.49 0.94 -17.21
C ILE A 138 3.18 1.36 -16.57
N ARG A 139 2.15 0.53 -16.67
CA ARG A 139 0.83 0.83 -16.09
C ARG A 139 0.14 -0.37 -15.47
N ASN A 140 -0.75 -0.11 -14.51
CA ASN A 140 -1.64 -1.10 -13.88
C ASN A 140 -0.92 -2.32 -13.31
N LEU A 141 0.21 -2.10 -12.63
CA LEU A 141 1.10 -3.17 -12.17
C LEU A 141 1.43 -3.06 -10.68
N GLY A 142 1.17 -4.14 -9.94
CA GLY A 142 1.57 -4.28 -8.54
C GLY A 142 2.83 -5.12 -8.34
N LEU A 143 3.63 -4.77 -7.33
CA LEU A 143 4.68 -5.63 -6.79
C LEU A 143 4.38 -5.98 -5.34
N VAL A 144 4.45 -7.27 -4.99
CA VAL A 144 4.23 -7.75 -3.61
C VAL A 144 5.52 -8.35 -3.07
N ASN A 145 5.95 -7.91 -1.88
CA ASN A 145 7.17 -8.35 -1.21
C ASN A 145 8.45 -8.25 -2.10
N PRO A 146 8.69 -7.15 -2.86
CA PRO A 146 9.92 -7.00 -3.61
C PRO A 146 11.12 -6.80 -2.67
N ARG A 147 12.25 -7.44 -2.96
CA ARG A 147 13.51 -7.28 -2.19
C ARG A 147 14.65 -6.95 -3.12
N VAL A 148 15.16 -5.73 -3.05
CA VAL A 148 16.24 -5.26 -3.93
C VAL A 148 17.39 -4.72 -3.10
N THR A 149 18.61 -5.18 -3.37
CA THR A 149 19.84 -4.65 -2.79
C THR A 149 20.84 -4.34 -3.90
N ALA A 150 21.18 -3.08 -4.11
CA ALA A 150 21.99 -2.66 -5.25
C ALA A 150 22.92 -1.46 -4.94
N GLY A 151 23.53 -0.88 -5.97
CA GLY A 151 24.41 0.29 -5.87
C GLY A 151 23.65 1.60 -6.00
N LYS A 152 23.60 2.16 -7.21
CA LYS A 152 22.95 3.46 -7.49
C LYS A 152 21.70 3.31 -8.35
N TYR A 153 20.74 4.22 -8.20
CA TYR A 153 19.48 4.20 -8.97
C TYR A 153 18.74 2.89 -8.75
N VAL A 154 18.17 2.76 -7.55
CA VAL A 154 17.57 1.53 -7.07
C VAL A 154 16.09 1.75 -6.79
N GLY A 155 15.23 0.98 -7.46
CA GLY A 155 13.81 0.90 -7.18
C GLY A 155 13.33 -0.54 -7.23
N SER A 156 12.16 -0.84 -6.65
CA SER A 156 11.57 -2.17 -6.83
C SER A 156 11.12 -2.40 -8.27
N LEU A 157 10.48 -1.39 -8.88
CA LEU A 157 9.99 -1.45 -10.24
C LEU A 157 11.02 -0.94 -11.23
N VAL A 158 11.60 0.25 -11.01
CA VAL A 158 12.53 0.89 -11.93
C VAL A 158 13.79 1.40 -11.24
N GLY A 159 14.96 1.10 -11.81
CA GLY A 159 16.20 1.76 -11.41
C GLY A 159 16.29 3.20 -11.91
N TYR A 160 16.29 3.38 -13.24
CA TYR A 160 16.41 4.67 -13.92
C TYR A 160 15.33 4.86 -14.99
N ALA A 161 14.65 6.00 -14.96
CA ALA A 161 13.65 6.40 -15.96
C ALA A 161 14.10 7.68 -16.68
N ASP A 162 14.15 7.65 -18.00
CA ASP A 162 14.42 8.80 -18.86
C ASP A 162 13.14 9.11 -19.68
N GLU A 163 12.43 10.17 -19.34
CA GLU A 163 11.16 10.63 -19.94
C GLU A 163 9.97 9.63 -19.84
N ALA A 164 10.12 8.53 -19.11
CA ALA A 164 9.13 7.46 -19.06
C ALA A 164 7.83 7.84 -18.30
N VAL A 165 6.77 7.08 -18.56
CA VAL A 165 5.44 7.28 -17.98
C VAL A 165 5.05 6.12 -17.07
N PHE A 166 4.55 6.44 -15.88
CA PHE A 166 4.08 5.48 -14.88
C PHE A 166 2.65 5.84 -14.49
N THR A 167 1.73 4.88 -14.56
CA THR A 167 0.33 5.10 -14.20
C THR A 167 -0.25 3.90 -13.46
N ASN A 168 -0.79 4.12 -12.26
CA ASN A 168 -1.44 3.07 -11.48
C ASN A 168 -0.50 1.88 -11.19
N CYS A 169 0.68 2.20 -10.64
CA CYS A 169 1.68 1.20 -10.26
C CYS A 169 1.87 1.20 -8.74
N HIS A 170 2.03 0.03 -8.13
CA HIS A 170 2.20 -0.07 -6.68
C HIS A 170 3.25 -1.08 -6.24
N ALA A 171 3.78 -0.88 -5.03
CA ALA A 171 4.59 -1.87 -4.33
C ALA A 171 4.10 -2.03 -2.88
N LYS A 172 3.98 -3.27 -2.40
CA LYS A 172 3.51 -3.60 -1.05
C LYS A 172 4.54 -4.44 -0.29
N GLY A 173 4.87 -4.05 0.93
CA GLY A 173 5.74 -4.81 1.85
C GLY A 173 7.18 -5.02 1.34
N GLY A 174 7.71 -4.09 0.54
CA GLY A 174 9.03 -4.21 -0.07
C GLY A 174 10.19 -3.93 0.91
N ARG A 175 11.38 -4.49 0.63
CA ARG A 175 12.64 -4.11 1.30
C ARG A 175 13.68 -3.72 0.27
N ILE A 176 13.91 -2.42 0.13
CA ILE A 176 14.77 -1.84 -0.90
C ILE A 176 15.98 -1.19 -0.24
N SER A 177 17.18 -1.54 -0.71
CA SER A 177 18.43 -1.01 -0.21
C SER A 177 19.39 -0.65 -1.34
N GLY A 178 20.01 0.52 -1.25
CA GLY A 178 21.01 0.99 -2.20
C GLY A 178 22.02 1.91 -1.53
N LYS A 179 22.77 2.67 -2.33
CA LYS A 179 23.70 3.71 -1.87
C LYS A 179 23.16 5.10 -2.18
N GLU A 180 22.86 5.36 -3.45
CA GLU A 180 22.47 6.69 -3.95
C GLU A 180 21.23 6.56 -4.83
N SER A 181 20.30 7.51 -4.70
CA SER A 181 19.03 7.55 -5.44
C SER A 181 18.25 6.24 -5.27
N VAL A 182 17.71 6.05 -4.06
CA VAL A 182 16.99 4.83 -3.67
C VAL A 182 15.51 5.18 -3.45
N GLY A 183 14.64 4.58 -4.25
CA GLY A 183 13.19 4.70 -4.13
C GLY A 183 12.53 3.37 -3.81
N GLY A 184 11.40 3.37 -3.09
CA GLY A 184 10.61 2.14 -2.91
C GLY A 184 10.07 1.60 -4.24
N LEU A 185 9.77 2.47 -5.21
CA LEU A 185 9.30 2.07 -6.55
C LEU A 185 10.31 2.43 -7.65
N ILE A 186 10.82 3.67 -7.65
CA ILE A 186 11.66 4.22 -8.72
C ILE A 186 12.94 4.82 -8.13
N GLY A 187 14.13 4.41 -8.58
CA GLY A 187 15.38 5.01 -8.10
C GLY A 187 15.54 6.47 -8.53
N TYR A 188 15.58 6.69 -9.85
CA TYR A 188 15.81 8.00 -10.45
C TYR A 188 14.90 8.23 -11.66
N ALA A 189 14.37 9.44 -11.80
CA ALA A 189 13.60 9.86 -12.96
C ALA A 189 14.11 11.19 -13.53
N TRP A 190 14.50 11.20 -14.80
CA TRP A 190 14.75 12.41 -15.59
C TRP A 190 13.51 12.74 -16.42
N ALA A 191 12.89 13.89 -16.18
CA ALA A 191 11.61 14.24 -16.80
C ALA A 191 10.56 13.11 -16.63
N GLY A 192 9.55 13.05 -17.51
CA GLY A 192 8.50 12.03 -17.48
C GLY A 192 7.35 12.34 -16.52
N ARG A 193 6.48 11.36 -16.33
CA ARG A 193 5.24 11.51 -15.55
C ARG A 193 4.94 10.28 -14.71
N ILE A 194 4.81 10.50 -13.41
CA ILE A 194 4.39 9.52 -12.41
C ILE A 194 3.02 9.93 -11.91
N THR A 195 2.02 9.06 -12.06
CA THR A 195 0.65 9.35 -11.65
C THR A 195 0.01 8.13 -11.00
N ASN A 196 -0.71 8.33 -9.90
CA ASN A 196 -1.42 7.26 -9.19
C ASN A 196 -0.47 6.11 -8.79
N CYS A 197 0.73 6.43 -8.30
CA CYS A 197 1.71 5.42 -7.91
C CYS A 197 1.88 5.39 -6.39
N ARG A 198 1.95 4.19 -5.79
CA ARG A 198 1.94 4.05 -4.32
C ARG A 198 2.90 3.00 -3.79
N VAL A 199 3.43 3.25 -2.59
CA VAL A 199 4.21 2.28 -1.81
C VAL A 199 3.54 2.06 -0.46
N GLU A 200 3.11 0.83 -0.23
CA GLU A 200 2.35 0.39 0.95
C GLU A 200 3.25 -0.43 1.90
N GLY A 201 3.62 0.18 3.02
CA GLY A 201 4.51 -0.43 4.01
C GLY A 201 5.91 -0.76 3.47
N GLY A 202 6.61 -1.66 4.17
CA GLY A 202 7.98 -2.04 3.85
C GLY A 202 9.04 -1.05 4.34
N SER A 203 10.28 -1.23 3.87
CA SER A 203 11.41 -0.35 4.20
C SER A 203 12.28 0.01 3.00
N VAL A 204 12.75 1.26 2.99
CA VAL A 204 13.70 1.79 2.01
C VAL A 204 14.93 2.33 2.76
N SER A 205 16.12 1.88 2.38
CA SER A 205 17.37 2.31 3.02
C SER A 205 18.47 2.67 2.01
N GLY A 206 19.27 3.70 2.30
CA GLY A 206 20.44 4.04 1.48
C GLY A 206 21.43 4.96 2.19
N ASP A 207 22.44 5.43 1.46
CA ASP A 207 23.40 6.39 1.99
C ASP A 207 22.84 7.82 1.77
N GLU A 208 22.47 8.18 0.54
CA GLU A 208 21.93 9.50 0.17
C GLU A 208 20.81 9.44 -0.88
N GLU A 209 19.98 10.49 -0.94
CA GLU A 209 18.87 10.65 -1.90
C GLU A 209 17.85 9.50 -1.82
N VAL A 210 17.30 9.30 -0.63
CA VAL A 210 16.42 8.18 -0.31
C VAL A 210 14.98 8.66 -0.18
N GLY A 211 14.06 8.04 -0.92
CA GLY A 211 12.63 8.33 -0.84
C GLY A 211 11.75 7.10 -0.79
N GLY A 212 10.60 7.19 -0.11
CA GLY A 212 9.66 6.07 -0.01
C GLY A 212 9.08 5.65 -1.37
N LEU A 213 8.80 6.59 -2.27
CA LEU A 213 8.39 6.30 -3.65
C LEU A 213 9.59 6.39 -4.61
N MET A 214 10.34 7.49 -4.51
CA MET A 214 11.38 7.85 -5.48
C MET A 214 12.65 8.41 -4.83
N GLY A 215 13.84 8.00 -5.29
CA GLY A 215 15.09 8.61 -4.83
C GLY A 215 15.25 10.06 -5.30
N TRP A 216 15.31 10.27 -6.62
CA TRP A 216 15.42 11.60 -7.21
C TRP A 216 14.48 11.82 -8.40
N ASN A 217 13.63 12.85 -8.29
CA ASN A 217 12.88 13.45 -9.39
C ASN A 217 13.64 14.62 -10.05
N SER A 218 14.32 14.39 -11.16
CA SER A 218 15.04 15.42 -11.92
C SER A 218 14.17 16.06 -13.01
N GLY A 219 13.12 16.75 -12.57
CA GLY A 219 12.25 17.57 -13.43
C GLY A 219 11.02 16.86 -14.01
N GLY A 220 10.75 15.63 -13.59
CA GLY A 220 9.50 14.93 -13.90
C GLY A 220 8.30 15.44 -13.10
N THR A 221 7.10 15.09 -13.55
CA THR A 221 5.85 15.39 -12.83
C THR A 221 5.42 14.21 -11.97
N ILE A 222 5.08 14.47 -10.72
CA ILE A 222 4.54 13.47 -9.78
C ILE A 222 3.20 13.97 -9.30
N ALA A 223 2.16 13.15 -9.48
CA ALA A 223 0.79 13.47 -9.10
C ALA A 223 0.09 12.30 -8.43
N ASN A 224 -0.77 12.57 -7.45
CA ASN A 224 -1.67 11.58 -6.84
C ASN A 224 -0.92 10.33 -6.36
N SER A 225 0.23 10.50 -5.72
CA SER A 225 1.13 9.41 -5.40
C SER A 225 1.52 9.40 -3.93
N SER A 226 1.84 8.23 -3.38
CA SER A 226 2.03 8.08 -1.94
C SER A 226 3.07 7.06 -1.52
N ALA A 227 3.54 7.19 -0.27
CA ALA A 227 4.44 6.22 0.36
C ALA A 227 4.20 6.13 1.88
N THR A 228 4.19 4.92 2.41
CA THR A 228 3.87 4.64 3.83
C THR A 228 4.88 3.73 4.54
N GLY A 229 5.84 3.15 3.81
CA GLY A 229 6.94 2.37 4.39
C GLY A 229 7.93 3.23 5.16
N THR A 230 8.78 2.62 5.99
CA THR A 230 9.81 3.33 6.78
C THR A 230 11.04 3.65 5.94
N ILE A 231 11.62 4.83 6.12
CA ILE A 231 12.77 5.32 5.35
C ILE A 231 13.94 5.56 6.31
N SER A 232 15.13 5.06 5.95
CA SER A 232 16.36 5.30 6.70
C SER A 232 17.49 5.64 5.74
N ALA A 233 18.24 6.71 6.01
CA ALA A 233 19.51 6.94 5.32
C ALA A 233 20.63 7.34 6.28
N ASP A 234 21.86 7.01 5.89
CA ASP A 234 23.04 7.33 6.69
C ASP A 234 23.52 8.78 6.49
N GLU A 235 23.16 9.42 5.37
CA GLU A 235 23.61 10.76 4.98
C GLU A 235 22.43 11.71 4.63
N ASN A 236 22.46 12.31 3.42
CA ASN A 236 21.67 13.49 3.07
C ASN A 236 20.41 13.16 2.26
N ASP A 237 19.49 14.13 2.21
CA ASP A 237 18.38 14.23 1.27
C ASP A 237 17.42 13.05 1.38
N VAL A 238 16.75 12.98 2.53
CA VAL A 238 15.89 11.85 2.91
C VAL A 238 14.44 12.32 3.01
N GLY A 239 13.57 11.75 2.17
CA GLY A 239 12.16 12.11 2.11
C GLY A 239 11.23 10.93 2.34
N GLY A 240 10.08 11.17 2.97
CA GLY A 240 9.06 10.13 3.08
C GLY A 240 8.50 9.66 1.73
N LEU A 241 8.44 10.57 0.75
CA LEU A 241 8.06 10.26 -0.63
C LEU A 241 9.25 10.33 -1.58
N ILE A 242 10.01 11.44 -1.55
CA ILE A 242 11.08 11.74 -2.51
C ILE A 242 12.35 12.21 -1.79
N GLY A 243 13.52 11.62 -2.08
CA GLY A 243 14.78 12.15 -1.55
C GLY A 243 15.07 13.57 -2.06
N VAL A 244 15.23 13.72 -3.38
CA VAL A 244 15.47 15.03 -4.04
C VAL A 244 14.40 15.32 -5.10
N ASN A 245 13.84 16.53 -5.06
CA ASN A 245 12.85 16.98 -6.05
C ASN A 245 13.30 18.23 -6.82
N SER A 246 13.31 18.15 -8.14
CA SER A 246 13.52 19.29 -9.05
C SER A 246 12.34 19.52 -10.01
N GLY A 247 11.21 18.83 -9.81
CA GLY A 247 10.03 18.91 -10.68
C GLY A 247 8.74 19.24 -9.92
N PRO A 248 7.59 19.26 -10.62
CA PRO A 248 6.29 19.44 -9.98
C PRO A 248 5.84 18.18 -9.22
N VAL A 249 5.58 18.34 -7.93
CA VAL A 249 4.95 17.36 -7.05
C VAL A 249 3.62 17.95 -6.65
N THR A 250 2.55 17.29 -7.04
CA THR A 250 1.20 17.72 -6.71
C THR A 250 0.50 16.57 -6.06
N ASN A 251 -0.41 16.86 -5.15
CA ASN A 251 -1.41 15.89 -4.81
C ASN A 251 -0.87 14.60 -4.15
N CYS A 252 0.23 14.70 -3.40
CA CYS A 252 0.94 13.54 -2.86
C CYS A 252 0.93 13.50 -1.33
N PHE A 253 1.13 12.32 -0.76
CA PHE A 253 1.30 12.18 0.68
C PHE A 253 2.35 11.16 1.10
N ALA A 254 2.90 11.36 2.30
CA ALA A 254 3.74 10.38 2.97
C ALA A 254 3.34 10.20 4.43
N ALA A 255 3.45 8.97 4.94
CA ALA A 255 3.10 8.65 6.34
C ALA A 255 4.14 7.79 7.06
N GLY A 256 5.14 7.26 6.34
CA GLY A 256 6.19 6.47 6.94
C GLY A 256 7.17 7.30 7.78
N ALA A 257 7.72 6.70 8.83
CA ALA A 257 8.78 7.33 9.62
C ALA A 257 10.05 7.53 8.76
N VAL A 258 10.67 8.70 8.90
CA VAL A 258 11.87 9.11 8.15
C VAL A 258 13.03 9.34 9.11
N LEU A 259 14.09 8.54 8.97
CA LEU A 259 15.34 8.70 9.70
C LEU A 259 16.46 9.06 8.71
N GLY A 260 17.16 10.15 8.98
CA GLY A 260 18.30 10.58 8.17
C GLY A 260 19.29 11.41 8.97
N ASN A 261 20.34 11.92 8.31
CA ASN A 261 21.28 12.83 8.94
C ASN A 261 20.98 14.29 8.60
N ARG A 262 20.90 14.60 7.30
CA ARG A 262 20.78 15.97 6.81
C ARG A 262 19.71 16.12 5.73
N ASP A 263 18.99 17.24 5.75
CA ASP A 263 17.93 17.56 4.80
C ASP A 263 16.87 16.44 4.80
N VAL A 264 16.26 16.23 5.99
CA VAL A 264 15.27 15.17 6.25
C VAL A 264 13.88 15.77 6.27
N GLY A 265 13.03 15.34 5.34
CA GLY A 265 11.65 15.80 5.22
C GLY A 265 10.64 14.66 5.30
N GLY A 266 9.53 14.91 5.98
CA GLY A 266 8.45 13.90 6.01
C GLY A 266 7.85 13.61 4.62
N LEU A 267 7.92 14.53 3.66
CA LEU A 267 7.54 14.30 2.25
C LEU A 267 8.76 14.31 1.32
N VAL A 268 9.57 15.37 1.36
CA VAL A 268 10.73 15.56 0.47
C VAL A 268 11.98 15.93 1.25
N GLY A 269 13.12 15.29 1.00
CA GLY A 269 14.39 15.68 1.62
C GLY A 269 14.84 17.08 1.19
N ASP A 270 15.28 17.22 -0.05
CA ASP A 270 15.64 18.50 -0.68
C ASP A 270 14.70 18.87 -1.83
N ASN A 271 14.08 20.04 -1.75
CA ASN A 271 13.17 20.57 -2.75
C ASN A 271 13.77 21.77 -3.50
N ARG A 272 13.89 21.60 -4.81
CA ARG A 272 14.28 22.61 -5.81
C ARG A 272 13.17 22.86 -6.85
N GLY A 273 12.05 22.13 -6.74
CA GLY A 273 10.89 22.19 -7.61
C GLY A 273 9.67 22.85 -6.94
N SER A 274 8.47 22.47 -7.38
CA SER A 274 7.21 22.91 -6.78
C SER A 274 6.51 21.77 -6.08
N ILE A 275 6.05 21.98 -4.84
CA ILE A 275 5.22 21.06 -4.08
C ILE A 275 3.88 21.76 -3.82
N ALA A 276 2.79 21.16 -4.28
CA ALA A 276 1.46 21.69 -4.07
C ALA A 276 0.45 20.65 -3.59
N ASN A 277 -0.52 21.05 -2.79
CA ASN A 277 -1.67 20.23 -2.39
C ASN A 277 -1.21 18.86 -1.84
N SER A 278 -0.20 18.87 -0.97
CA SER A 278 0.49 17.67 -0.52
C SER A 278 0.75 17.69 0.98
N CYS A 279 0.90 16.53 1.60
CA CYS A 279 1.03 16.45 3.05
C CYS A 279 1.96 15.37 3.55
N SER A 280 2.44 15.53 4.78
CA SER A 280 3.17 14.50 5.49
C SER A 280 2.56 14.26 6.88
N ARG A 281 2.30 13.00 7.17
CA ARG A 281 1.85 12.53 8.49
C ARG A 281 2.95 11.76 9.25
N GLY A 282 4.06 11.43 8.58
CA GLY A 282 5.15 10.64 9.16
C GLY A 282 6.08 11.45 10.06
N ASP A 283 6.58 10.80 11.11
CA ASP A 283 7.62 11.37 11.98
C ASP A 283 8.94 11.53 11.21
N ALA A 284 9.69 12.60 11.50
CA ALA A 284 10.97 12.87 10.87
C ALA A 284 12.05 13.14 11.93
N SER A 285 13.19 12.45 11.81
CA SER A 285 14.31 12.57 12.74
C SER A 285 15.66 12.66 12.01
N GLY A 286 16.55 13.54 12.49
CA GLY A 286 17.93 13.64 12.02
C GLY A 286 18.75 14.71 12.73
N GLU A 287 19.91 15.11 12.17
CA GLU A 287 20.81 16.08 12.82
C GLU A 287 20.64 17.50 12.27
N TYR A 288 20.57 17.69 10.95
CA TYR A 288 20.62 19.02 10.32
C TYR A 288 19.51 19.23 9.29
N SER A 289 18.77 20.34 9.40
CA SER A 289 17.68 20.71 8.48
C SER A 289 16.59 19.64 8.41
N ILE A 290 15.79 19.57 9.48
CA ILE A 290 14.71 18.59 9.62
C ILE A 290 13.37 19.32 9.53
N GLY A 291 12.51 18.88 8.62
CA GLY A 291 11.19 19.46 8.42
C GLY A 291 10.08 18.42 8.35
N GLY A 292 8.90 18.76 8.88
CA GLY A 292 7.76 17.85 8.80
C GLY A 292 7.26 17.58 7.40
N LEU A 293 7.44 18.52 6.47
CA LEU A 293 7.17 18.32 5.04
C LEU A 293 8.47 18.23 4.25
N VAL A 294 9.37 19.21 4.41
CA VAL A 294 10.59 19.32 3.61
C VAL A 294 11.82 19.54 4.48
N GLY A 295 12.91 18.80 4.26
CA GLY A 295 14.18 19.06 4.94
C GLY A 295 14.76 20.42 4.55
N GLY A 296 15.15 20.56 3.28
CA GLY A 296 15.62 21.82 2.69
C GLY A 296 14.75 22.27 1.52
N ASN A 297 14.29 23.52 1.53
CA ASN A 297 13.64 24.17 0.38
C ASN A 297 14.60 25.17 -0.26
N GLY A 298 15.35 24.73 -1.27
CA GLY A 298 16.37 25.51 -1.99
C GLY A 298 15.85 26.05 -3.32
N GLY A 299 15.31 27.27 -3.32
CA GLY A 299 14.72 27.93 -4.49
C GLY A 299 13.40 27.32 -4.96
N GLY A 300 12.89 26.31 -4.25
CA GLY A 300 11.61 25.67 -4.53
C GLY A 300 10.40 26.44 -3.98
N THR A 301 9.22 25.99 -4.39
CA THR A 301 7.92 26.51 -3.94
C THR A 301 7.15 25.42 -3.20
N ILE A 302 6.51 25.81 -2.10
CA ILE A 302 5.61 24.97 -1.30
C ILE A 302 4.31 25.73 -1.13
N SER A 303 3.20 25.16 -1.57
CA SER A 303 1.87 25.79 -1.52
C SER A 303 0.80 24.79 -1.13
N ASN A 304 -0.17 25.19 -0.30
CA ASN A 304 -1.29 24.32 0.06
C ASN A 304 -0.83 22.98 0.65
N CYS A 305 0.08 23.02 1.63
CA CYS A 305 0.68 21.81 2.17
C CYS A 305 0.63 21.78 3.69
N TYR A 306 0.63 20.59 4.28
CA TYR A 306 0.67 20.47 5.73
C TYR A 306 1.54 19.34 6.25
N ALA A 307 2.00 19.49 7.49
CA ALA A 307 2.75 18.47 8.21
C ALA A 307 2.20 18.23 9.62
N SER A 308 2.00 16.97 9.98
CA SER A 308 1.45 16.58 11.29
C SER A 308 2.32 15.62 12.11
N GLY A 309 3.38 15.04 11.53
CA GLY A 309 4.28 14.13 12.24
C GLY A 309 5.15 14.83 13.29
N THR A 310 5.68 14.06 14.24
CA THR A 310 6.61 14.53 15.26
C THR A 310 8.00 14.73 14.67
N ILE A 311 8.59 15.91 14.93
CA ILE A 311 9.86 16.33 14.33
C ILE A 311 10.93 16.44 15.41
N ALA A 312 12.04 15.74 15.20
CA ALA A 312 13.19 15.76 16.11
C ALA A 312 14.50 16.02 15.35
N GLY A 313 15.33 16.92 15.85
CA GLY A 313 16.72 17.01 15.39
C GLY A 313 17.57 18.03 16.11
N ASP A 314 18.80 18.24 15.68
CA ASP A 314 19.74 19.11 16.41
C ASP A 314 19.75 20.55 15.92
N ASN A 315 19.82 20.76 14.60
CA ASN A 315 20.00 22.08 14.01
C ASN A 315 19.00 22.35 12.88
N SER A 316 18.40 23.55 12.85
CA SER A 316 17.47 23.97 11.80
C SER A 316 16.28 23.02 11.71
N VAL A 317 15.51 22.95 12.80
CA VAL A 317 14.35 22.06 12.91
C VAL A 317 13.08 22.89 12.78
N GLY A 318 12.25 22.60 11.78
CA GLY A 318 10.98 23.29 11.56
C GLY A 318 9.81 22.34 11.48
N GLY A 319 8.64 22.76 11.95
CA GLY A 319 7.44 21.92 11.85
C GLY A 319 7.01 21.63 10.41
N LEU A 320 7.33 22.50 9.45
CA LEU A 320 7.08 22.29 8.02
C LEU A 320 8.38 22.15 7.24
N ALA A 321 9.32 23.09 7.39
CA ALA A 321 10.59 23.08 6.65
C ALA A 321 11.81 23.22 7.57
N GLY A 322 12.84 22.40 7.40
CA GLY A 322 14.10 22.57 8.14
C GLY A 322 14.83 23.85 7.72
N GLY A 323 15.04 24.02 6.42
CA GLY A 323 15.63 25.22 5.82
C GLY A 323 14.80 25.80 4.68
N ASN A 324 14.77 27.12 4.53
CA ASN A 324 14.14 27.81 3.40
C ASN A 324 15.10 28.86 2.82
N THR A 325 15.61 28.62 1.60
CA THR A 325 16.77 29.36 1.05
C THR A 325 16.70 29.61 -0.46
N TRP A 326 17.43 30.61 -0.96
CA TRP A 326 17.74 30.84 -2.38
C TRP A 326 16.60 31.09 -3.39
N PRO A 327 15.83 32.17 -3.22
CA PRO A 327 14.83 32.29 -2.18
C PRO A 327 13.71 31.25 -2.36
N GLY A 328 13.56 30.34 -1.40
CA GLY A 328 12.42 29.42 -1.37
C GLY A 328 11.14 30.12 -0.94
N ARG A 329 9.98 29.65 -1.42
CA ARG A 329 8.67 30.25 -1.12
C ARG A 329 7.74 29.25 -0.45
N ILE A 330 7.12 29.64 0.65
CA ILE A 330 6.14 28.84 1.39
C ILE A 330 4.87 29.66 1.55
N THR A 331 3.74 29.13 1.09
CA THR A 331 2.43 29.80 1.11
C THR A 331 1.31 28.84 1.46
N TYR A 332 0.23 29.32 2.09
CA TYR A 332 -0.97 28.53 2.35
C TYR A 332 -0.65 27.17 2.97
N SER A 333 0.29 27.13 3.92
CA SER A 333 0.78 25.87 4.47
C SER A 333 0.80 25.91 5.98
N TYR A 334 0.71 24.75 6.62
CA TYR A 334 0.75 24.71 8.08
C TYR A 334 1.46 23.49 8.68
N SER A 335 1.89 23.64 9.93
CA SER A 335 2.42 22.55 10.76
C SER A 335 1.67 22.42 12.08
N ARG A 336 1.44 21.17 12.53
CA ARG A 336 0.85 20.88 13.84
C ARG A 336 1.61 19.85 14.67
N GLY A 337 2.63 19.20 14.11
CA GLY A 337 3.43 18.21 14.83
C GLY A 337 4.29 18.82 15.93
N ALA A 338 4.61 18.03 16.96
CA ALA A 338 5.55 18.43 18.00
C ALA A 338 6.94 18.66 17.39
N VAL A 339 7.61 19.76 17.77
CA VAL A 339 8.93 20.12 17.24
C VAL A 339 9.94 20.16 18.38
N THR A 340 10.95 19.28 18.30
CA THR A 340 12.04 19.18 19.28
C THR A 340 13.38 19.39 18.61
N GLY A 341 14.19 20.30 19.14
CA GLY A 341 15.58 20.39 18.75
C GLY A 341 16.41 21.36 19.58
N THR A 342 17.66 21.53 19.15
CA THR A 342 18.70 22.15 20.00
C THR A 342 19.03 23.57 19.54
N THR A 343 19.24 23.78 18.24
CA THR A 343 19.65 25.06 17.65
C THR A 343 18.77 25.42 16.46
N TYR A 344 18.30 26.66 16.39
CA TYR A 344 17.43 27.16 15.32
C TYR A 344 16.18 26.29 15.13
N VAL A 345 15.30 26.30 16.14
CA VAL A 345 14.05 25.54 16.13
C VAL A 345 12.88 26.49 15.94
N GLY A 346 12.10 26.30 14.87
CA GLY A 346 10.91 27.10 14.58
C GLY A 346 9.65 26.24 14.53
N GLY A 347 8.50 26.84 14.81
CA GLY A 347 7.22 26.17 14.69
C GLY A 347 6.89 25.80 13.25
N LEU A 348 7.31 26.64 12.29
CA LEU A 348 7.10 26.41 10.86
C LEU A 348 8.43 26.14 10.12
N VAL A 349 9.44 26.99 10.31
CA VAL A 349 10.73 26.90 9.59
C VAL A 349 11.91 26.86 10.55
N GLY A 350 12.87 25.94 10.39
CA GLY A 350 14.07 25.94 11.23
C GLY A 350 14.96 27.16 10.99
N SER A 351 15.50 27.28 9.77
CA SER A 351 16.33 28.40 9.33
C SER A 351 15.83 29.00 8.02
N ASN A 352 15.39 30.26 8.05
CA ASN A 352 15.02 31.04 6.87
C ASN A 352 16.19 31.95 6.45
N SER A 353 16.68 31.79 5.21
CA SER A 353 17.76 32.61 4.66
C SER A 353 17.39 33.06 3.26
N GLU A 354 16.89 34.30 3.14
CA GLU A 354 16.38 34.90 1.88
C GLU A 354 15.04 34.31 1.41
N GLY A 355 14.50 33.30 2.09
CA GLY A 355 13.20 32.72 1.77
C GLY A 355 12.00 33.58 2.16
N PHE A 356 10.90 33.38 1.45
CA PHE A 356 9.62 34.04 1.70
C PHE A 356 8.61 33.05 2.25
N VAL A 357 8.04 33.37 3.41
CA VAL A 357 6.97 32.59 4.02
C VAL A 357 5.80 33.53 4.22
N SER A 358 4.63 33.23 3.68
CA SER A 358 3.44 34.07 3.86
C SER A 358 2.18 33.23 3.95
N THR A 359 1.12 33.78 4.55
CA THR A 359 -0.21 33.13 4.57
C THR A 359 -0.16 31.68 5.06
N SER A 360 0.71 31.42 6.03
CA SER A 360 1.04 30.10 6.55
C SER A 360 1.00 30.15 8.07
N PHE A 361 0.74 29.00 8.69
CA PHE A 361 0.42 28.92 10.11
C PHE A 361 1.14 27.76 10.80
N TRP A 362 1.31 27.85 12.10
CA TRP A 362 1.66 26.69 12.90
C TRP A 362 0.90 26.71 14.21
N ASP A 363 0.65 25.53 14.75
CA ASP A 363 0.04 25.39 16.05
C ASP A 363 1.08 25.60 17.16
N VAL A 364 0.97 26.69 17.90
CA VAL A 364 1.95 27.05 18.97
C VAL A 364 1.87 26.13 20.19
N GLN A 365 0.75 25.43 20.38
CA GLN A 365 0.52 24.56 21.54
C GLN A 365 1.03 23.16 21.28
N THR A 366 0.68 22.57 20.14
CA THR A 366 1.10 21.20 19.81
C THR A 366 2.57 21.14 19.37
N SER A 367 3.06 22.16 18.64
CA SER A 367 4.48 22.24 18.28
C SER A 367 5.40 22.52 19.47
N GLY A 368 4.87 23.16 20.52
CA GLY A 368 5.65 23.69 21.63
C GLY A 368 6.54 24.89 21.23
N ARG A 369 6.23 25.59 20.12
CA ARG A 369 7.03 26.70 19.60
C ARG A 369 6.23 28.00 19.46
N SER A 370 6.75 29.08 20.03
CA SER A 370 6.19 30.43 19.90
C SER A 370 6.65 31.17 18.65
N ASP A 371 7.82 30.81 18.12
CA ASP A 371 8.48 31.53 17.05
C ASP A 371 8.25 30.82 15.71
N MET A 372 8.00 31.59 14.66
CA MET A 372 7.79 31.06 13.31
C MET A 372 9.03 30.35 12.80
N CYS A 373 10.17 31.05 12.91
CA CYS A 373 11.47 30.56 12.50
C CYS A 373 12.46 30.51 13.65
N GLY A 374 13.29 29.46 13.69
CA GLY A 374 14.36 29.34 14.69
C GLY A 374 15.56 30.26 14.42
N ARG A 375 15.72 30.67 13.16
CA ARG A 375 16.71 31.67 12.73
C ARG A 375 16.23 32.41 11.49
N GLU A 376 16.42 33.72 11.52
CA GLU A 376 16.32 34.58 10.36
C GLU A 376 17.70 35.05 9.93
N ARG A 377 18.01 34.93 8.64
CA ARG A 377 19.18 35.59 8.03
C ARG A 377 18.70 36.69 7.09
N LEU A 378 19.29 37.87 7.23
CA LEU A 378 19.06 39.07 6.42
C LEU A 378 17.72 39.80 6.67
N GLY A 379 16.99 39.47 7.74
CA GLY A 379 15.83 40.26 8.21
C GLY A 379 14.64 40.26 7.24
N ILE A 380 14.47 39.19 6.47
CA ILE A 380 13.38 39.03 5.52
C ILE A 380 12.69 37.68 5.81
N GLY A 381 11.36 37.74 5.96
CA GLY A 381 10.47 36.60 5.73
C GLY A 381 10.04 35.82 6.97
N CYS A 382 10.55 36.11 8.17
CA CYS A 382 10.15 35.40 9.40
C CYS A 382 8.92 35.98 10.14
N ASP A 383 8.33 37.07 9.65
CA ASP A 383 7.23 37.82 10.26
C ASP A 383 5.90 37.74 9.49
N ASN A 384 5.90 37.13 8.30
CA ASN A 384 4.76 37.10 7.39
C ASN A 384 3.87 35.84 7.52
N ALA A 385 4.15 34.99 8.51
CA ALA A 385 3.32 33.86 8.92
C ALA A 385 2.97 33.99 10.41
N SER A 386 1.88 33.36 10.85
CA SER A 386 1.32 33.58 12.19
C SER A 386 1.17 32.29 12.99
N GLY A 387 1.63 32.32 14.24
CA GLY A 387 1.40 31.25 15.20
C GLY A 387 -0.01 31.32 15.75
N ARG A 388 -0.66 30.17 15.89
CA ARG A 388 -2.07 30.06 16.24
C ARG A 388 -2.27 28.99 17.29
N THR A 389 -3.26 29.18 18.16
CA THR A 389 -3.66 28.14 19.11
C THR A 389 -4.35 27.00 18.37
N THR A 390 -4.39 25.81 18.96
CA THR A 390 -5.15 24.66 18.45
C THR A 390 -6.59 25.05 18.16
N ALA A 391 -7.28 25.66 19.13
CA ALA A 391 -8.66 26.09 18.94
C ALA A 391 -8.84 27.12 17.81
N ALA A 392 -7.82 27.91 17.44
CA ALA A 392 -7.90 28.84 16.31
C ALA A 392 -7.58 28.14 14.97
N MET A 393 -6.67 27.17 14.97
CA MET A 393 -6.38 26.31 13.81
C MET A 393 -7.51 25.33 13.49
N GLN A 394 -8.50 25.19 14.38
CA GLN A 394 -9.70 24.35 14.21
C GLN A 394 -10.94 25.16 13.76
N ARG A 395 -10.78 26.41 13.33
CA ARG A 395 -11.87 27.22 12.80
C ARG A 395 -11.61 27.62 11.36
N GLU A 396 -12.62 27.50 10.53
CA GLU A 396 -12.58 27.81 9.11
C GLU A 396 -12.41 29.32 8.86
N ASP A 397 -13.11 30.14 9.67
CA ASP A 397 -13.10 31.61 9.59
C ASP A 397 -11.69 32.21 9.56
N MET A 398 -10.80 31.64 10.36
CA MET A 398 -9.43 32.05 10.50
C MET A 398 -8.65 31.92 9.18
N PHE A 399 -8.88 30.82 8.45
CA PHE A 399 -8.17 30.55 7.20
C PHE A 399 -8.79 31.30 6.03
N LEU A 400 -10.12 31.44 6.01
CA LEU A 400 -10.85 32.27 5.05
C LEU A 400 -10.41 33.73 5.12
N ASP A 401 -10.28 34.30 6.33
CA ASP A 401 -9.75 35.67 6.54
C ASP A 401 -8.32 35.85 6.00
N ALA A 402 -7.57 34.75 5.88
CA ALA A 402 -6.23 34.72 5.31
C ALA A 402 -6.22 34.41 3.80
N GLY A 403 -7.38 34.21 3.18
CA GLY A 403 -7.54 33.94 1.74
C GLY A 403 -7.25 32.49 1.36
N TRP A 404 -7.45 31.53 2.26
CA TRP A 404 -7.41 30.11 1.91
C TRP A 404 -8.68 29.72 1.16
N ASP A 405 -8.53 28.89 0.13
CA ASP A 405 -9.63 28.41 -0.70
C ASP A 405 -10.20 27.12 -0.07
N PHE A 406 -11.32 27.26 0.63
CA PHE A 406 -12.07 26.14 1.21
C PHE A 406 -13.18 25.73 0.26
N VAL A 407 -13.57 24.45 0.33
CA VAL A 407 -14.74 23.92 -0.38
C VAL A 407 -15.91 24.90 -0.28
N GLY A 408 -16.58 25.23 -1.39
CA GLY A 408 -17.77 26.09 -1.37
C GLY A 408 -17.53 27.57 -1.12
N GLU A 409 -16.28 27.99 -0.89
CA GLU A 409 -15.89 29.39 -0.98
C GLU A 409 -15.76 29.80 -2.46
N SER A 410 -16.22 31.01 -2.79
CA SER A 410 -16.17 31.52 -4.16
C SER A 410 -15.56 32.91 -4.28
N ILE A 411 -14.98 33.44 -3.20
CA ILE A 411 -14.47 34.81 -3.12
C ILE A 411 -13.02 34.87 -3.62
N ASN A 412 -12.21 33.85 -3.31
CA ASN A 412 -10.79 33.80 -3.65
C ASN A 412 -10.40 32.71 -4.66
N GLY A 413 -11.35 31.86 -5.04
CA GLY A 413 -11.16 30.78 -6.01
C GLY A 413 -12.44 29.99 -6.19
N THR A 414 -12.37 28.92 -6.97
CA THR A 414 -13.33 27.81 -6.94
C THR A 414 -12.55 26.49 -6.97
N GLU A 415 -11.32 26.48 -6.48
CA GLU A 415 -10.41 25.34 -6.55
C GLU A 415 -10.66 24.36 -5.38
N ASP A 416 -11.43 24.77 -4.36
CA ASP A 416 -11.96 23.93 -3.29
C ASP A 416 -10.85 23.08 -2.65
N ILE A 417 -9.75 23.74 -2.26
CA ILE A 417 -8.49 23.07 -1.90
C ILE A 417 -8.58 22.42 -0.52
N TRP A 418 -9.16 23.14 0.43
CA TRP A 418 -9.18 22.79 1.84
C TRP A 418 -10.59 22.47 2.34
N SER A 419 -10.66 21.60 3.35
CA SER A 419 -11.88 21.36 4.11
C SER A 419 -11.54 21.21 5.58
N ILE A 420 -12.48 21.52 6.48
CA ILE A 420 -12.27 21.39 7.94
C ILE A 420 -13.56 21.01 8.66
N CYS A 421 -13.47 20.02 9.54
CA CYS A 421 -14.49 19.75 10.55
C CYS A 421 -14.25 20.67 11.75
N GLU A 422 -14.95 21.81 11.82
CA GLU A 422 -14.72 22.82 12.85
C GLU A 422 -14.78 22.26 14.28
N GLY A 423 -13.77 22.59 15.09
CA GLY A 423 -13.64 22.13 16.48
C GLY A 423 -13.25 20.66 16.67
N LEU A 424 -13.25 19.85 15.60
CA LEU A 424 -12.87 18.43 15.64
C LEU A 424 -11.48 18.20 15.05
N GLY A 425 -11.13 18.92 13.97
CA GLY A 425 -9.91 18.70 13.20
C GLY A 425 -9.23 19.98 12.73
N TYR A 426 -8.11 19.81 12.03
CA TYR A 426 -7.42 20.89 11.32
C TYR A 426 -7.83 20.84 9.84
N PRO A 427 -7.55 21.88 9.03
CA PRO A 427 -7.82 21.83 7.61
C PRO A 427 -7.11 20.65 6.94
N GLU A 428 -7.84 19.82 6.22
CA GLU A 428 -7.27 18.76 5.37
C GLU A 428 -7.51 19.08 3.90
N LEU A 429 -6.78 18.43 3.00
CA LEU A 429 -6.98 18.65 1.57
C LEU A 429 -8.30 17.98 1.16
N ALA A 430 -9.22 18.74 0.55
CA ALA A 430 -10.59 18.27 0.31
C ALA A 430 -10.66 16.98 -0.52
N ARG A 431 -9.80 16.88 -1.53
CA ARG A 431 -9.58 15.70 -2.38
C ARG A 431 -9.00 14.45 -1.68
N GLN A 432 -8.66 14.53 -0.39
CA GLN A 432 -8.27 13.37 0.44
C GLN A 432 -9.44 12.82 1.25
N LEU A 433 -10.60 13.48 1.20
CA LEU A 433 -11.80 13.04 1.88
C LEU A 433 -12.45 11.91 1.12
N ILE A 434 -12.93 10.92 1.87
CA ILE A 434 -13.77 9.87 1.33
C ILE A 434 -15.20 10.40 1.43
N ALA A 435 -15.95 10.36 0.33
CA ALA A 435 -17.35 10.75 0.36
C ALA A 435 -18.10 9.84 1.35
N GLY A 436 -18.77 10.44 2.34
CA GLY A 436 -19.42 9.70 3.42
C GLY A 436 -18.59 9.51 4.69
N ASP A 437 -17.33 9.97 4.77
CA ASP A 437 -16.57 10.03 6.03
C ASP A 437 -16.92 11.33 6.75
N PHE A 438 -17.92 11.28 7.63
CA PHE A 438 -18.52 12.46 8.26
C PHE A 438 -17.83 12.86 9.56
N ASP A 439 -17.12 11.95 10.22
CA ASP A 439 -16.36 12.26 11.43
C ASP A 439 -14.89 12.62 11.15
N GLY A 440 -14.44 12.46 9.91
CA GLY A 440 -13.12 12.87 9.42
C GLY A 440 -12.00 11.95 9.88
N ASP A 441 -12.32 10.70 10.23
CA ASP A 441 -11.34 9.70 10.65
C ASP A 441 -10.64 8.99 9.48
N ASN A 442 -11.00 9.33 8.24
CA ASN A 442 -10.56 8.73 6.98
C ASN A 442 -11.12 7.33 6.73
N ARG A 443 -12.31 7.02 7.25
CA ARG A 443 -13.08 5.81 6.97
C ARG A 443 -14.55 6.17 6.78
N VAL A 444 -15.25 5.36 6.01
CA VAL A 444 -16.73 5.39 5.98
C VAL A 444 -17.19 4.15 6.70
N ASP A 445 -17.60 4.33 7.95
CA ASP A 445 -17.98 3.27 8.84
C ASP A 445 -19.32 3.55 9.55
N LEU A 446 -19.62 2.75 10.57
CA LEU A 446 -20.90 2.83 11.26
C LEU A 446 -21.09 4.14 12.04
N ALA A 447 -20.01 4.80 12.45
CA ALA A 447 -20.05 6.13 13.05
C ALA A 447 -20.60 7.15 12.03
N ASP A 448 -20.12 7.08 10.80
CA ASP A 448 -20.59 7.93 9.71
C ASP A 448 -22.02 7.59 9.32
N PHE A 449 -22.38 6.31 9.29
CA PHE A 449 -23.77 5.93 9.02
C PHE A 449 -24.73 6.43 10.09
N ALA A 450 -24.29 6.45 11.35
CA ALA A 450 -25.09 7.04 12.43
C ALA A 450 -25.31 8.54 12.19
N PHE A 451 -24.27 9.27 11.78
CA PHE A 451 -24.36 10.68 11.42
C PHE A 451 -25.28 10.93 10.20
N PHE A 452 -25.16 10.08 9.18
CA PHE A 452 -26.01 10.07 7.99
C PHE A 452 -27.49 9.84 8.36
N ALA A 453 -27.75 8.81 9.15
CA ALA A 453 -29.10 8.42 9.58
C ALA A 453 -29.78 9.50 10.43
N GLU A 454 -29.04 10.27 11.23
CA GLU A 454 -29.56 11.41 11.96
C GLU A 454 -30.08 12.54 11.06
N ARG A 455 -29.64 12.59 9.80
CA ARG A 455 -30.00 13.61 8.80
C ARG A 455 -30.87 13.09 7.66
N TRP A 456 -31.27 11.82 7.72
CA TRP A 456 -32.09 11.19 6.68
C TRP A 456 -33.37 11.98 6.38
N LEU A 457 -33.57 12.33 5.10
CA LEU A 457 -34.68 13.15 4.59
C LEU A 457 -34.74 14.58 5.15
N SER A 458 -33.63 15.08 5.68
CA SER A 458 -33.52 16.50 5.99
C SER A 458 -33.30 17.30 4.71
N SER A 459 -33.97 18.45 4.61
CA SER A 459 -33.59 19.48 3.65
C SER A 459 -32.33 20.16 4.20
N ASP A 460 -31.20 19.89 3.60
CA ASP A 460 -29.92 20.40 4.04
C ASP A 460 -29.21 21.03 2.85
N ASP A 461 -29.39 22.34 2.67
CA ASP A 461 -28.64 23.12 1.66
C ASP A 461 -27.17 23.32 2.07
N SER A 462 -26.67 22.64 3.11
CA SER A 462 -25.28 22.77 3.52
C SER A 462 -24.37 22.02 2.56
N PHE A 463 -23.62 22.82 1.80
CA PHE A 463 -22.65 22.44 0.77
C PHE A 463 -21.46 21.59 1.28
N PHE A 464 -21.55 21.00 2.47
CA PHE A 464 -20.40 20.49 3.22
C PHE A 464 -20.70 19.19 3.96
N TRP A 465 -19.98 18.13 3.58
CA TRP A 465 -19.97 16.81 4.23
C TRP A 465 -19.76 16.85 5.76
N CYS A 466 -19.02 17.81 6.32
CA CYS A 466 -18.84 17.95 7.77
C CYS A 466 -19.93 18.78 8.48
N ARG A 467 -20.95 19.24 7.74
CA ARG A 467 -22.11 19.98 8.27
C ARG A 467 -23.47 19.41 7.82
N GLY A 468 -23.49 18.52 6.82
CA GLY A 468 -24.68 17.84 6.29
C GLY A 468 -24.38 16.45 5.71
N ALA A 469 -25.41 15.65 5.50
CA ALA A 469 -25.32 14.28 4.95
C ALA A 469 -25.72 14.21 3.46
N ASP A 470 -25.83 15.37 2.80
CA ASP A 470 -26.09 15.53 1.37
C ASP A 470 -24.75 15.43 0.63
N ILE A 471 -24.42 14.23 0.18
CA ILE A 471 -23.14 13.89 -0.48
C ILE A 471 -23.17 14.30 -1.95
N THR A 472 -24.34 14.14 -2.60
CA THR A 472 -24.56 14.41 -4.01
C THR A 472 -24.79 15.89 -4.31
N ASN A 473 -24.99 16.70 -3.26
CA ASN A 473 -25.16 18.15 -3.29
C ASN A 473 -26.37 18.57 -4.11
N ASP A 474 -27.49 17.85 -3.93
CA ASP A 474 -28.75 18.10 -4.62
C ASP A 474 -29.79 18.86 -3.75
N GLY A 475 -29.45 19.10 -2.49
CA GLY A 475 -30.25 19.82 -1.48
C GLY A 475 -31.12 18.92 -0.59
N GLU A 476 -31.09 17.60 -0.78
CA GLU A 476 -31.83 16.63 0.04
C GLU A 476 -30.93 15.48 0.49
N VAL A 477 -30.95 15.14 1.79
CA VAL A 477 -30.30 13.89 2.26
C VAL A 477 -31.21 12.71 1.92
N GLY A 478 -30.90 12.01 0.83
CA GLY A 478 -31.77 11.03 0.20
C GLY A 478 -31.07 9.73 -0.22
N PHE A 479 -31.74 9.01 -1.13
CA PHE A 479 -31.25 7.72 -1.62
C PHE A 479 -30.00 7.85 -2.49
N ASP A 480 -29.86 8.97 -3.20
CA ASP A 480 -28.72 9.21 -4.08
C ASP A 480 -27.44 9.41 -3.22
N ASP A 481 -27.55 10.08 -2.07
CA ASP A 481 -26.46 10.16 -1.08
C ASP A 481 -26.17 8.84 -0.39
N LEU A 482 -27.21 8.04 -0.11
CA LEU A 482 -27.01 6.71 0.47
C LEU A 482 -26.28 5.77 -0.51
N GLU A 483 -26.53 5.92 -1.81
CA GLU A 483 -25.81 5.20 -2.86
C GLU A 483 -24.32 5.60 -2.88
N GLU A 484 -24.03 6.90 -2.86
CA GLU A 484 -22.64 7.39 -2.82
C GLU A 484 -21.93 7.03 -1.50
N PHE A 485 -22.63 7.11 -0.37
CA PHE A 485 -22.14 6.64 0.93
C PHE A 485 -21.80 5.14 0.90
N ALA A 486 -22.69 4.32 0.31
CA ALA A 486 -22.49 2.88 0.22
C ALA A 486 -21.33 2.50 -0.71
N ASP A 487 -21.11 3.24 -1.79
CA ASP A 487 -19.97 3.06 -2.70
C ASP A 487 -18.63 3.31 -2.01
N ASN A 488 -18.63 4.11 -0.95
CA ASN A 488 -17.46 4.40 -0.14
C ASN A 488 -17.40 3.60 1.18
N TRP A 489 -18.39 2.76 1.47
CA TRP A 489 -18.46 1.96 2.69
C TRP A 489 -17.25 1.03 2.82
N LEU A 490 -16.48 1.19 3.89
CA LEU A 490 -15.19 0.50 4.12
C LEU A 490 -14.12 0.79 3.04
N ALA A 491 -14.25 1.86 2.25
CA ALA A 491 -13.19 2.30 1.36
C ALA A 491 -11.97 2.71 2.20
N GLU A 492 -10.85 2.00 2.08
CA GLU A 492 -9.59 2.36 2.74
C GLU A 492 -8.83 3.40 1.90
N GLY A 493 -8.58 4.59 2.48
CA GLY A 493 -8.06 5.75 1.73
C GLY A 493 -6.78 6.41 2.24
N VAL A 494 -6.34 6.24 3.50
CA VAL A 494 -4.99 6.54 4.02
C VAL A 494 -4.82 5.70 5.30
N PRO A 495 -3.71 4.99 5.55
CA PRO A 495 -3.56 4.23 6.78
C PRO A 495 -3.57 5.17 7.99
N SER A 496 -4.63 5.11 8.79
CA SER A 496 -4.60 5.63 10.14
C SER A 496 -3.55 4.83 10.91
N SER A 497 -2.60 5.53 11.51
CA SER A 497 -1.65 4.96 12.46
C SER A 497 -2.41 4.20 13.55
N THR A 498 -2.10 2.90 13.66
CA THR A 498 -2.56 1.86 14.63
C THR A 498 -3.51 0.79 14.07
N GLY A 499 -3.04 0.06 13.05
CA GLY A 499 -3.48 -1.32 12.82
C GLY A 499 -2.25 -2.21 12.85
N THR A 500 -2.04 -2.96 13.93
CA THR A 500 -1.02 -4.01 13.94
C THR A 500 -1.33 -4.93 12.75
N ILE A 501 -0.39 -5.10 11.81
CA ILE A 501 -0.57 -6.02 10.69
C ILE A 501 -0.72 -7.42 11.29
N TYR A 502 -1.89 -8.03 11.09
CA TYR A 502 -2.13 -9.39 11.52
C TYR A 502 -2.62 -10.26 10.36
N LEU A 503 -2.21 -11.52 10.38
CA LEU A 503 -2.77 -12.59 9.56
C LEU A 503 -4.00 -13.15 10.29
N THR A 504 -5.17 -13.11 9.66
CA THR A 504 -6.37 -13.78 10.19
C THR A 504 -6.23 -15.30 10.02
N VAL A 505 -6.36 -16.03 11.12
CA VAL A 505 -6.42 -17.50 11.13
C VAL A 505 -7.87 -17.96 11.00
N ASP A 506 -8.75 -17.40 11.82
CA ASP A 506 -10.21 -17.55 11.72
C ASP A 506 -10.88 -16.39 12.48
N ASP A 507 -11.77 -15.66 11.82
CA ASP A 507 -12.59 -14.59 12.42
C ASP A 507 -14.02 -15.06 12.67
N PHE A 508 -14.35 -16.32 12.36
CA PHE A 508 -15.65 -16.95 12.52
C PHE A 508 -16.80 -16.33 11.71
N GLU A 509 -16.58 -15.27 10.95
CA GLU A 509 -17.63 -14.53 10.23
C GLU A 509 -18.10 -15.25 8.95
N SER A 510 -17.30 -16.20 8.44
CA SER A 510 -17.62 -16.91 7.20
C SER A 510 -18.63 -18.05 7.35
N TYR A 511 -18.95 -18.47 8.58
CA TYR A 511 -19.82 -19.63 8.83
C TYR A 511 -21.30 -19.30 8.66
N ASN A 512 -22.06 -20.21 8.05
CA ASN A 512 -23.46 -20.00 7.72
C ASN A 512 -24.37 -21.18 8.12
N ASP A 513 -25.69 -20.93 8.03
CA ASP A 513 -26.75 -21.84 8.44
C ASP A 513 -27.40 -22.59 7.26
N LEU A 514 -26.70 -22.65 6.12
CA LEU A 514 -27.24 -23.24 4.90
C LEU A 514 -27.40 -24.76 5.02
N ASP A 515 -28.27 -25.31 4.19
CA ASP A 515 -28.48 -26.75 4.11
C ASP A 515 -27.20 -27.45 3.57
N PRO A 516 -26.79 -28.61 4.08
CA PRO A 516 -25.56 -29.30 3.63
C PRO A 516 -25.55 -29.69 2.15
N SER A 517 -26.72 -29.72 1.50
CA SER A 517 -26.83 -29.93 0.06
C SER A 517 -26.54 -28.68 -0.77
N ASP A 518 -26.47 -27.50 -0.14
CA ASP A 518 -26.14 -26.24 -0.78
C ASP A 518 -24.62 -26.15 -1.04
N PRO A 519 -24.17 -25.84 -2.27
CA PRO A 519 -22.76 -25.71 -2.59
C PRO A 519 -22.04 -24.56 -1.85
N GLU A 520 -22.77 -23.58 -1.30
CA GLU A 520 -22.22 -22.48 -0.50
C GLU A 520 -22.26 -22.76 1.01
N CYS A 521 -22.69 -23.96 1.42
CA CYS A 521 -22.73 -24.38 2.82
C CYS A 521 -21.33 -24.35 3.45
N ASN A 522 -21.18 -23.57 4.52
CA ASN A 522 -19.94 -23.45 5.29
C ASN A 522 -20.26 -23.51 6.79
N ARG A 523 -20.41 -24.70 7.35
CA ARG A 523 -20.77 -24.88 8.77
C ARG A 523 -19.52 -24.99 9.61
N ILE A 524 -19.55 -24.36 10.79
CA ILE A 524 -18.37 -24.26 11.67
C ILE A 524 -17.77 -25.63 12.06
N PHE A 525 -18.59 -26.65 12.29
CA PHE A 525 -18.13 -28.02 12.61
C PHE A 525 -17.66 -28.83 11.39
N ASP A 526 -17.89 -28.36 10.16
CA ASP A 526 -17.26 -28.94 8.97
C ASP A 526 -15.82 -28.42 8.79
N ALA A 527 -15.53 -27.21 9.30
CA ALA A 527 -14.21 -26.59 9.26
C ALA A 527 -13.33 -26.96 10.47
N TRP A 528 -13.91 -26.91 11.67
CA TRP A 528 -13.24 -27.31 12.91
C TRP A 528 -13.49 -28.78 13.20
N LEU A 529 -12.47 -29.61 12.95
CA LEU A 529 -12.52 -31.04 13.25
C LEU A 529 -12.60 -31.24 14.77
N ASP A 530 -13.77 -31.66 15.23
CA ASP A 530 -14.10 -31.81 16.64
C ASP A 530 -14.66 -33.21 16.94
N GLY A 531 -15.45 -33.34 18.01
CA GLY A 531 -16.11 -34.57 18.43
C GLY A 531 -17.56 -34.67 18.03
N TYR A 532 -18.06 -33.80 17.16
CA TYR A 532 -19.49 -33.69 16.86
C TYR A 532 -20.12 -35.04 16.51
N ASP A 533 -19.44 -35.85 15.68
CA ASP A 533 -19.93 -37.18 15.26
C ASP A 533 -19.81 -38.26 16.36
N ASN A 534 -18.94 -38.06 17.37
CA ASN A 534 -18.80 -38.99 18.49
C ASN A 534 -18.13 -38.34 19.73
N PRO A 535 -18.89 -37.57 20.53
CA PRO A 535 -18.35 -36.81 21.67
C PRO A 535 -17.89 -37.71 22.84
N ALA A 536 -18.09 -39.03 22.73
CA ALA A 536 -17.47 -40.00 23.62
C ALA A 536 -15.94 -40.10 23.40
N THR A 537 -15.45 -39.81 22.18
CA THR A 537 -14.10 -40.15 21.69
C THR A 537 -13.09 -39.01 21.87
N ASN A 538 -13.47 -37.79 21.52
CA ASN A 538 -12.71 -36.58 21.83
C ASN A 538 -13.66 -35.64 22.59
N GLY A 539 -13.15 -34.89 23.56
CA GLY A 539 -13.98 -34.19 24.54
C GLY A 539 -14.61 -32.88 24.05
N SER A 540 -14.77 -32.63 22.75
CA SER A 540 -15.06 -31.32 22.18
C SER A 540 -16.27 -31.34 21.25
N ILE A 541 -17.08 -30.29 21.31
CA ILE A 541 -18.12 -29.99 20.32
C ILE A 541 -18.05 -28.51 20.00
N VAL A 542 -17.82 -28.16 18.74
CA VAL A 542 -17.79 -26.82 18.18
C VAL A 542 -19.10 -26.55 17.45
N GLY A 543 -19.66 -25.36 17.65
CA GLY A 543 -20.94 -24.99 17.06
C GLY A 543 -22.16 -25.52 17.84
N HIS A 544 -23.32 -24.99 17.50
CA HIS A 544 -24.60 -25.48 17.98
C HIS A 544 -25.11 -26.65 17.14
N THR A 545 -25.94 -27.51 17.73
CA THR A 545 -26.56 -28.66 17.02
C THR A 545 -27.62 -28.22 16.00
N ASN A 546 -28.20 -27.04 16.18
CA ASN A 546 -29.19 -26.45 15.28
C ASN A 546 -28.78 -25.02 14.94
N PRO A 547 -29.18 -24.48 13.77
CA PRO A 547 -28.98 -23.08 13.44
C PRO A 547 -29.52 -22.11 14.51
N PRO A 548 -28.83 -20.98 14.76
CA PRO A 548 -27.56 -20.61 14.15
C PRO A 548 -26.42 -21.50 14.64
N PHE A 549 -25.58 -21.98 13.73
CA PHE A 549 -24.51 -22.93 14.09
C PHE A 549 -23.35 -22.25 14.81
N ALA A 550 -23.08 -20.97 14.51
CA ALA A 550 -22.21 -20.10 15.29
C ALA A 550 -23.02 -19.24 16.29
N GLU A 551 -22.38 -18.77 17.35
CA GLU A 551 -23.03 -17.96 18.39
C GLU A 551 -23.10 -16.49 17.94
N ARG A 552 -24.27 -15.85 18.03
CA ARG A 552 -24.50 -14.48 17.50
C ARG A 552 -24.76 -13.43 18.59
N ILE A 553 -24.88 -13.85 19.84
CA ILE A 553 -25.18 -12.98 20.98
C ILE A 553 -23.92 -12.75 21.82
N ILE A 554 -23.14 -13.81 22.06
CA ILE A 554 -21.88 -13.74 22.80
C ILE A 554 -20.74 -13.64 21.78
N VAL A 555 -20.42 -12.42 21.36
CA VAL A 555 -19.45 -12.11 20.29
C VAL A 555 -18.45 -11.08 20.80
N HIS A 556 -17.19 -11.15 20.38
CA HIS A 556 -16.15 -10.17 20.71
C HIS A 556 -16.03 -9.11 19.62
N GLY A 557 -15.88 -9.55 18.36
CA GLY A 557 -15.80 -8.72 17.17
C GLY A 557 -16.68 -9.31 16.06
N GLY A 558 -17.17 -8.48 15.14
CA GLY A 558 -18.01 -8.98 14.04
C GLY A 558 -19.44 -9.37 14.47
N LYS A 559 -20.01 -10.40 13.84
CA LYS A 559 -21.40 -10.85 13.99
C LYS A 559 -21.53 -12.19 14.71
N GLN A 560 -20.47 -12.99 14.78
CA GLN A 560 -20.56 -14.32 15.38
C GLN A 560 -19.25 -14.84 15.94
N SER A 561 -19.33 -15.71 16.95
CA SER A 561 -18.18 -16.36 17.58
C SER A 561 -18.33 -17.88 17.56
N MET A 562 -17.25 -18.59 17.86
CA MET A 562 -17.25 -20.04 18.01
C MET A 562 -17.71 -20.47 19.41
N PRO A 563 -18.89 -21.10 19.58
CA PRO A 563 -19.20 -21.83 20.79
C PRO A 563 -18.44 -23.17 20.79
N TYR A 564 -17.78 -23.48 21.90
CA TYR A 564 -16.99 -24.68 22.13
C TYR A 564 -17.40 -25.31 23.46
N LEU A 565 -18.08 -26.45 23.40
CA LEU A 565 -18.35 -27.29 24.57
C LEU A 565 -17.17 -28.24 24.79
N TYR A 566 -16.51 -28.15 25.94
CA TYR A 566 -15.48 -29.10 26.34
C TYR A 566 -15.95 -30.07 27.43
N HIS A 567 -15.38 -31.26 27.44
CA HIS A 567 -15.63 -32.31 28.42
C HIS A 567 -14.38 -33.17 28.63
N THR A 568 -13.69 -32.98 29.76
CA THR A 568 -12.33 -33.52 29.99
C THR A 568 -12.28 -34.81 30.80
N LEU A 569 -13.41 -35.50 31.02
CA LEU A 569 -13.43 -36.75 31.79
C LEU A 569 -12.60 -37.87 31.14
N PHE A 570 -11.38 -38.07 31.64
CA PHE A 570 -10.41 -39.04 31.12
C PHE A 570 -10.13 -38.90 29.61
N LYS A 571 -10.26 -37.69 29.06
CA LYS A 571 -9.98 -37.39 27.66
C LYS A 571 -9.59 -35.93 27.45
N LEU A 572 -8.87 -35.67 26.36
CA LEU A 572 -8.58 -34.32 25.87
C LEU A 572 -9.76 -33.85 25.02
N ALA A 573 -10.30 -32.66 25.32
CA ALA A 573 -11.17 -31.95 24.38
C ALA A 573 -10.28 -31.25 23.37
N LYS A 574 -10.48 -31.48 22.07
CA LYS A 574 -9.63 -30.94 21.01
C LYS A 574 -10.47 -30.63 19.78
N ALA A 575 -10.50 -29.37 19.36
CA ALA A 575 -11.01 -28.99 18.05
C ALA A 575 -9.85 -28.47 17.22
N GLU A 576 -9.73 -28.92 15.97
CA GLU A 576 -8.61 -28.61 15.09
C GLU A 576 -9.09 -28.04 13.75
N LEU A 577 -8.60 -26.86 13.41
CA LEU A 577 -8.77 -26.24 12.11
C LEU A 577 -7.62 -26.64 11.19
N ALA A 578 -7.94 -27.18 10.02
CA ALA A 578 -6.97 -27.44 8.97
C ALA A 578 -6.78 -26.19 8.10
N LEU A 579 -5.53 -25.77 7.90
CA LEU A 579 -5.17 -24.62 7.06
C LEU A 579 -4.73 -25.14 5.68
N SER A 580 -5.56 -24.90 4.66
CA SER A 580 -5.29 -25.30 3.27
C SER A 580 -5.51 -24.13 2.30
N PRO A 581 -4.45 -23.60 1.66
CA PRO A 581 -3.04 -24.00 1.79
C PRO A 581 -2.47 -23.71 3.18
N SER A 582 -1.35 -24.35 3.51
CA SER A 582 -0.62 -24.05 4.74
C SER A 582 -0.13 -22.60 4.74
N GLN A 583 -0.04 -22.02 5.94
CA GLN A 583 0.33 -20.63 6.17
C GLN A 583 1.79 -20.52 6.61
N ASN A 584 2.48 -19.47 6.16
CA ASN A 584 3.85 -19.15 6.58
C ASN A 584 3.80 -18.10 7.70
N TRP A 585 4.02 -18.53 8.94
CA TRP A 585 4.12 -17.70 10.13
C TRP A 585 5.60 -17.40 10.51
N ALA A 586 6.58 -17.90 9.73
CA ALA A 586 8.00 -17.72 10.01
C ALA A 586 8.58 -16.37 9.54
N GLU A 587 7.83 -15.57 8.77
CA GLU A 587 8.21 -14.18 8.49
C GLU A 587 8.04 -13.30 9.74
N GLU A 588 7.21 -13.72 10.70
CA GLU A 588 6.95 -13.07 11.99
C GLU A 588 7.80 -13.66 13.12
N ARG A 589 9.12 -13.85 12.91
CA ARG A 589 9.99 -14.24 14.03
C ARG A 589 9.96 -13.12 15.06
N ASP A 590 9.47 -13.45 16.27
CA ASP A 590 9.15 -12.54 17.39
C ASP A 590 7.68 -12.05 17.45
N GLY A 591 6.80 -12.58 16.57
CA GLY A 591 5.35 -12.34 16.59
C GLY A 591 4.57 -13.21 17.60
N VAL A 592 3.27 -12.94 17.73
CA VAL A 592 2.36 -13.64 18.66
C VAL A 592 1.15 -14.23 17.95
N LEU A 593 0.75 -15.45 18.33
CA LEU A 593 -0.60 -15.95 18.07
C LEU A 593 -1.53 -15.37 19.13
N SER A 594 -2.62 -14.73 18.71
CA SER A 594 -3.67 -14.21 19.59
C SER A 594 -4.97 -14.95 19.33
N LEU A 595 -5.72 -15.16 20.41
CA LEU A 595 -7.12 -15.57 20.34
C LEU A 595 -7.91 -14.88 21.46
N TRP A 596 -9.10 -14.39 21.14
CA TRP A 596 -10.03 -13.90 22.13
C TRP A 596 -10.87 -15.06 22.65
N PHE A 597 -11.03 -15.16 23.97
CA PHE A 597 -11.82 -16.21 24.58
C PHE A 597 -12.69 -15.67 25.71
N ARG A 598 -13.80 -16.38 25.95
CA ARG A 598 -14.71 -16.15 27.07
C ARG A 598 -15.26 -17.48 27.55
N GLY A 599 -15.18 -17.72 28.84
CA GLY A 599 -15.84 -18.85 29.50
C GLY A 599 -17.09 -18.42 30.26
N ASP A 600 -17.45 -19.22 31.26
CA ASP A 600 -18.56 -18.94 32.18
C ASP A 600 -18.10 -19.27 33.60
N SER A 601 -18.47 -18.46 34.59
CA SER A 601 -18.04 -18.65 35.97
C SER A 601 -18.51 -19.99 36.58
N SER A 602 -19.54 -20.63 36.01
CA SER A 602 -20.03 -21.96 36.37
C SER A 602 -19.26 -23.13 35.75
N ASN A 603 -18.37 -22.86 34.77
CA ASN A 603 -17.58 -23.89 34.10
C ASN A 603 -16.68 -24.68 35.08
N ALA A 604 -16.45 -25.96 34.78
CA ALA A 604 -15.42 -26.72 35.50
C ALA A 604 -14.02 -26.24 35.11
N ALA A 605 -13.12 -25.99 36.07
CA ALA A 605 -11.75 -25.58 35.74
C ALA A 605 -11.03 -26.65 34.90
N ALA A 606 -10.44 -26.25 33.77
CA ALA A 606 -9.62 -27.11 32.93
C ALA A 606 -8.45 -26.32 32.33
N PRO A 607 -7.24 -26.91 32.24
CA PRO A 607 -6.14 -26.30 31.50
C PRO A 607 -6.54 -26.10 30.03
N MET A 608 -6.35 -24.87 29.52
CA MET A 608 -6.57 -24.52 28.11
C MET A 608 -5.22 -24.47 27.40
N SER A 609 -5.13 -25.01 26.18
CA SER A 609 -3.89 -25.02 25.39
C SER A 609 -4.14 -24.90 23.89
N VAL A 610 -3.09 -24.49 23.16
CA VAL A 610 -3.05 -24.50 21.69
C VAL A 610 -1.98 -25.46 21.21
N ILE A 611 -2.25 -26.18 20.11
CA ILE A 611 -1.30 -27.05 19.41
C ILE A 611 -1.26 -26.62 17.95
N LEU A 612 -0.06 -26.46 17.39
CA LEU A 612 0.15 -26.23 15.96
C LEU A 612 0.72 -27.48 15.30
N ASN A 613 0.25 -27.82 14.10
CA ASN A 613 0.74 -28.95 13.28
C ASN A 613 0.85 -30.29 14.03
N GLY A 614 -0.03 -30.53 15.02
CA GLY A 614 0.05 -31.72 15.89
C GLY A 614 1.29 -31.79 16.79
N GLY A 615 2.00 -30.68 16.99
CA GLY A 615 3.19 -30.57 17.83
C GLY A 615 2.91 -30.54 19.35
N SER A 616 3.81 -29.92 20.12
CA SER A 616 3.63 -29.79 21.57
C SER A 616 2.61 -28.72 21.94
N ALA A 617 1.85 -28.95 23.00
CA ALA A 617 0.84 -28.00 23.48
C ALA A 617 1.47 -26.84 24.26
N VAL A 618 1.00 -25.63 23.97
CA VAL A 618 1.33 -24.42 24.73
C VAL A 618 0.13 -24.07 25.61
N TYR A 619 0.33 -24.06 26.93
CA TYR A 619 -0.75 -23.89 27.91
C TYR A 619 -0.95 -22.42 28.31
N HIS A 620 -2.21 -22.05 28.56
CA HIS A 620 -2.54 -20.78 29.17
C HIS A 620 -2.05 -20.74 30.64
N ASN A 621 -1.44 -19.63 31.05
CA ASN A 621 -0.80 -19.49 32.37
C ASN A 621 -1.78 -19.54 33.56
N ASN A 622 -3.04 -19.14 33.33
CA ASN A 622 -4.11 -19.25 34.33
C ASN A 622 -4.81 -20.63 34.23
N PRO A 623 -4.71 -21.50 35.26
CA PRO A 623 -5.36 -22.83 35.26
C PRO A 623 -6.89 -22.77 35.37
N ASN A 624 -7.46 -21.59 35.65
CA ASN A 624 -8.90 -21.34 35.72
C ASN A 624 -9.41 -20.50 34.53
N ALA A 625 -8.67 -20.45 33.41
CA ALA A 625 -9.06 -19.65 32.24
C ALA A 625 -10.49 -19.95 31.77
N THR A 626 -10.95 -21.20 31.89
CA THR A 626 -12.31 -21.60 31.50
C THR A 626 -13.44 -20.93 32.29
N ARG A 627 -13.12 -20.27 33.42
CA ARG A 627 -14.09 -19.60 34.29
C ARG A 627 -14.13 -18.07 34.13
N ILE A 628 -13.33 -17.53 33.21
CA ILE A 628 -13.30 -16.09 32.96
C ILE A 628 -14.52 -15.73 32.12
N ASP A 629 -15.52 -15.07 32.70
CA ASP A 629 -16.82 -14.79 32.08
C ASP A 629 -16.89 -13.47 31.30
N THR A 630 -15.74 -12.85 31.07
CA THR A 630 -15.53 -11.67 30.21
C THR A 630 -14.56 -12.00 29.07
N TRP A 631 -14.76 -11.40 27.89
CA TRP A 631 -13.82 -11.53 26.78
C TRP A 631 -12.40 -11.13 27.20
N THR A 632 -11.46 -12.02 26.94
CA THR A 632 -10.06 -11.87 27.32
C THR A 632 -9.18 -12.27 26.15
N GLN A 633 -8.22 -11.42 25.81
CA GLN A 633 -7.21 -11.76 24.82
C GLN A 633 -6.17 -12.68 25.42
N TRP A 634 -5.89 -13.79 24.75
CA TRP A 634 -4.73 -14.63 25.05
C TRP A 634 -3.72 -14.53 23.92
N THR A 635 -2.55 -13.99 24.23
CA THR A 635 -1.39 -13.93 23.33
C THR A 635 -0.38 -15.02 23.70
N ILE A 636 0.15 -15.68 22.67
CA ILE A 636 1.12 -16.76 22.75
C ILE A 636 2.29 -16.39 21.85
N ASP A 637 3.48 -16.26 22.43
CA ASP A 637 4.71 -16.11 21.66
C ASP A 637 4.87 -17.30 20.70
N LEU A 638 5.06 -17.03 19.41
CA LEU A 638 5.22 -18.08 18.41
C LEU A 638 6.43 -18.98 18.72
N GLN A 639 7.45 -18.48 19.42
CA GLN A 639 8.60 -19.26 19.88
C GLN A 639 8.24 -20.33 20.93
N ALA A 640 7.07 -20.22 21.58
CA ALA A 640 6.60 -21.23 22.52
C ALA A 640 6.28 -22.58 21.84
N PHE A 641 5.98 -22.57 20.54
CA PHE A 641 5.69 -23.77 19.75
C PHE A 641 6.96 -24.51 19.31
N THR A 642 7.71 -25.03 20.29
CA THR A 642 8.98 -25.71 20.02
C THR A 642 8.81 -26.92 19.10
N GLY A 643 9.67 -27.02 18.08
CA GLY A 643 9.65 -28.14 17.12
C GLY A 643 8.62 -28.02 16.00
N VAL A 644 7.86 -26.92 15.93
CA VAL A 644 6.94 -26.63 14.82
C VAL A 644 7.66 -25.82 13.74
N ASP A 645 7.50 -26.22 12.48
CA ASP A 645 7.94 -25.42 11.34
C ASP A 645 6.94 -24.28 11.10
N LEU A 646 7.21 -23.13 11.71
CA LEU A 646 6.38 -21.94 11.56
C LEU A 646 6.31 -21.45 10.11
N ALA A 647 7.19 -21.88 9.21
CA ALA A 647 7.09 -21.50 7.79
C ALA A 647 5.98 -22.26 7.05
N ASN A 648 5.41 -23.28 7.68
CA ASN A 648 4.48 -24.21 7.07
C ASN A 648 3.45 -24.71 8.11
N VAL A 649 2.71 -23.78 8.71
CA VAL A 649 1.63 -24.08 9.65
C VAL A 649 0.41 -24.54 8.87
N ASN A 650 0.02 -25.80 9.06
CA ASN A 650 -1.08 -26.45 8.36
C ASN A 650 -2.25 -26.84 9.28
N SER A 651 -2.11 -26.71 10.59
CA SER A 651 -3.24 -26.84 11.50
C SER A 651 -3.07 -26.09 12.81
N VAL A 652 -4.21 -25.67 13.38
CA VAL A 652 -4.33 -25.02 14.70
C VAL A 652 -5.38 -25.76 15.50
N ALA A 653 -5.04 -26.21 16.70
CA ALA A 653 -5.97 -26.89 17.58
C ALA A 653 -6.10 -26.21 18.94
N ILE A 654 -7.34 -26.02 19.38
CA ILE A 654 -7.70 -25.52 20.71
C ILE A 654 -8.11 -26.69 21.58
N CYS A 655 -7.46 -26.82 22.74
CA CYS A 655 -7.57 -27.98 23.60
C CYS A 655 -7.94 -27.62 25.05
N PHE A 656 -8.67 -28.53 25.70
CA PHE A 656 -8.90 -28.50 27.14
C PHE A 656 -8.53 -29.85 27.78
N GLY A 657 -7.84 -29.78 28.92
CA GLY A 657 -7.31 -30.93 29.65
C GLY A 657 -5.80 -31.09 29.49
N ASP A 658 -5.20 -31.95 30.32
CA ASP A 658 -3.77 -32.24 30.24
C ASP A 658 -3.54 -33.45 29.32
N GLN A 659 -2.92 -33.21 28.16
CA GLN A 659 -2.64 -34.25 27.16
C GLN A 659 -1.72 -35.38 27.68
N ASN A 660 -0.93 -35.11 28.72
CA ASN A 660 0.04 -36.03 29.29
C ASN A 660 -0.47 -36.73 30.55
N ASN A 661 -1.58 -36.26 31.13
CA ASN A 661 -2.12 -36.77 32.37
C ASN A 661 -3.66 -36.63 32.43
N LEU A 662 -4.36 -37.56 31.80
CA LEU A 662 -5.82 -37.60 31.76
C LEU A 662 -6.40 -37.90 33.15
N GLN A 663 -7.08 -36.92 33.74
CA GLN A 663 -7.68 -37.00 35.07
C GLN A 663 -9.21 -37.07 35.00
N PRO A 664 -9.90 -37.38 36.12
CA PRO A 664 -11.31 -37.05 36.25
C PRO A 664 -11.51 -35.55 35.95
N GLY A 665 -12.24 -35.26 34.88
CA GLY A 665 -12.43 -33.90 34.37
C GLY A 665 -13.83 -33.36 34.62
N GLY A 666 -14.12 -32.20 34.03
CA GLY A 666 -15.43 -31.58 34.03
C GLY A 666 -15.75 -31.01 32.65
N SER A 667 -16.85 -30.28 32.55
CA SER A 667 -17.30 -29.68 31.30
C SER A 667 -17.64 -28.20 31.45
N GLY A 668 -17.73 -27.52 30.33
CA GLY A 668 -18.10 -26.11 30.26
C GLY A 668 -18.25 -25.62 28.83
N MET A 669 -18.90 -24.47 28.68
CA MET A 669 -19.04 -23.78 27.39
C MET A 669 -18.02 -22.65 27.33
N MET A 670 -17.28 -22.59 26.23
CA MET A 670 -16.34 -21.54 25.91
C MET A 670 -16.76 -20.87 24.61
N PHE A 671 -16.41 -19.61 24.46
CA PHE A 671 -16.58 -18.85 23.23
C PHE A 671 -15.21 -18.36 22.79
N PHE A 672 -14.94 -18.48 21.50
CA PHE A 672 -13.70 -18.02 20.89
C PHE A 672 -14.00 -17.12 19.72
N ASP A 673 -13.16 -16.12 19.55
CA ASP A 673 -13.30 -15.12 18.51
C ASP A 673 -11.92 -14.60 18.07
N ASP A 674 -11.85 -14.00 16.89
CA ASP A 674 -10.68 -13.26 16.40
C ASP A 674 -9.33 -13.98 16.59
N ILE A 675 -9.13 -15.15 15.96
CA ILE A 675 -7.83 -15.84 15.98
C ILE A 675 -6.91 -15.22 14.93
N ARG A 676 -5.80 -14.63 15.39
CA ARG A 676 -4.92 -13.78 14.57
C ARG A 676 -3.46 -14.03 14.90
N VAL A 677 -2.58 -13.96 13.91
CA VAL A 677 -1.13 -13.94 14.10
C VAL A 677 -0.65 -12.52 13.86
N TYR A 678 -0.03 -11.93 14.87
CA TYR A 678 0.54 -10.59 14.80
C TYR A 678 2.03 -10.67 14.58
N GLY A 679 2.54 -9.79 13.72
CA GLY A 679 3.98 -9.51 13.67
C GLY A 679 4.48 -8.79 14.93
N PRO A 680 5.81 -8.75 15.14
CA PRO A 680 6.44 -8.02 16.25
C PRO A 680 6.16 -6.51 16.24
#